data_AF-A0A929SB07-F1
#
_entry.id   AF-A0A929SB07-F1
#
_cell.length_a   1.000
_cell.length_b   1.000
_cell.length_c   1.000
_cell.angle_alpha   90.00
_cell.angle_beta   90.00
_cell.angle_gamma   90.00
#
_symmetry.space_group_name_H-M   'P 1'
#
loop_
_entity.id
_entity.type
_entity.pdbx_description
1 polymer ?
#
loop_
_entity_poly.entity_id
_entity_poly.type
_entity_poly.pdbx_seq_one_letter_code
_entity_poly.pdbx_strand_id
1 'polypeptide(L)'
;MSNVENKQSTVEKKTPQENFSQVETGTTAALNKLEAEQATTETIRKTDQLKNEIDKNKYEDLPLQTYNEVVKGTELEQRILKVMSHPDFENYPEMKGKSPEQRAEYLFRKINVAISRFYARKFGITIESPVPEYLYKVIVPATEWFLMDILRGGQENNIQFLGELGKMNIESFSALFNGVRNFSQKFSGVYSQVKKLMMVSDFLSLPQQRGILDKLKNPYDFYQKLMKNPVWDKENLDIRTLNISEFSLQDLQHSSEELQNGQAQLAQGLEMIRSSIGGIQMVDSNPNTVKKLLGIVDSSDKFFEKTEVVNKKLFDAMDKFGSIERTLQSFGLDIFETLNNSKLVKGVLNFVFGLLGFSGGLDGVQRGWRRREIEKNLNPSKREFISDVMKNYSEKKEKSDFSQQIVNQFKVKIKEQDMSKLNLDMETLKGSLLEKLNSADQLNVAVLDTMQSKSFFVERVKNSEGKEQLQIKSDFFSSQELKQKFIDEYFQIVLPKILGNDSFIRKIKSSDDLAFALTSGIAINVDTVVLGMKADALLPSEFFETKVVPDENKQEALEKKDNETGLVEHKELKGYDGKLMRLDEVKGLAKIDLPSFQKKVEDISKDLEINPNWLMTVMFKESGLDSTASNKSGAAGLIQFMPKTLQSMKITRKELLAMSPLMQLDYVKKFYEKNKGYNSLKDLYLEAFFPAARKYSNNPDYVFESPSEGLSAEKIAKANPGIAPKGATRITMKDFDNYVAKIVDKNVPEGFQSQFV
;
A
#
# COMPACT_ATOMS: atom_id res chain seq x y z
N MET A 1 11.65 42.91 -70.23
CA MET A 1 12.72 41.96 -69.87
C MET A 1 13.18 42.31 -68.46
N SER A 2 13.11 41.36 -67.53
CA SER A 2 14.08 41.16 -66.43
C SER A 2 13.51 40.11 -65.47
N ASN A 3 14.12 38.94 -65.49
CA ASN A 3 13.75 37.74 -64.76
C ASN A 3 14.42 37.68 -63.38
N VAL A 4 13.59 37.35 -62.38
CA VAL A 4 13.80 36.37 -61.30
C VAL A 4 15.11 36.39 -60.52
N GLU A 5 15.02 36.80 -59.26
CA GLU A 5 15.86 36.28 -58.17
C GLU A 5 15.03 36.03 -56.90
N ASN A 6 15.24 34.84 -56.33
CA ASN A 6 14.63 34.29 -55.13
C ASN A 6 14.95 35.11 -53.87
N LYS A 7 13.96 35.29 -52.99
CA LYS A 7 14.20 35.51 -51.55
C LYS A 7 13.53 34.43 -50.72
N GLN A 8 14.37 33.60 -50.09
CA GLN A 8 14.03 32.74 -48.97
C GLN A 8 13.55 33.60 -47.79
N SER A 9 12.43 33.22 -47.18
CA SER A 9 12.07 33.61 -45.82
C SER A 9 12.32 32.39 -44.91
N THR A 10 13.33 32.50 -44.07
CA THR A 10 13.65 31.56 -43.00
C THR A 10 12.64 31.70 -41.87
N VAL A 11 11.76 30.71 -41.72
CA VAL A 11 11.05 30.45 -40.46
C VAL A 11 11.97 29.54 -39.63
N GLU A 12 12.59 30.11 -38.60
CA GLU A 12 13.34 29.34 -37.60
C GLU A 12 12.40 28.34 -36.90
N LYS A 13 12.57 27.05 -37.21
CA LYS A 13 12.04 25.96 -36.38
C LYS A 13 12.82 25.94 -35.07
N LYS A 14 12.20 26.37 -33.97
CA LYS A 14 12.70 26.06 -32.63
C LYS A 14 12.61 24.56 -32.39
N THR A 15 13.70 23.97 -31.90
CA THR A 15 13.82 22.55 -31.58
C THR A 15 12.99 22.20 -30.34
N PRO A 16 12.48 20.95 -30.23
CA PRO A 16 11.64 20.51 -29.10
C PRO A 16 12.26 20.70 -27.71
N GLN A 17 13.60 20.79 -27.60
CA GLN A 17 14.30 20.92 -26.31
C GLN A 17 14.07 22.25 -25.57
N GLU A 18 13.80 23.36 -26.26
CA GLU A 18 13.65 24.67 -25.59
C GLU A 18 12.30 24.87 -24.91
N ASN A 19 11.25 24.15 -25.33
CA ASN A 19 9.93 24.21 -24.69
C ASN A 19 9.85 23.41 -23.38
N PHE A 20 10.71 22.41 -23.17
CA PHE A 20 10.69 21.60 -21.94
C PHE A 20 11.23 22.37 -20.72
N SER A 21 12.28 23.17 -20.88
CA SER A 21 12.93 23.88 -19.76
C SER A 21 12.11 25.04 -19.17
N GLN A 22 11.25 25.69 -19.98
CA GLN A 22 10.37 26.75 -19.48
C GLN A 22 9.12 26.20 -18.77
N VAL A 23 8.66 25.00 -19.14
CA VAL A 23 7.57 24.30 -18.45
C VAL A 23 8.06 23.75 -17.10
N GLU A 24 9.28 23.24 -17.00
CA GLU A 24 9.84 22.70 -15.75
C GLU A 24 9.95 23.73 -14.61
N THR A 25 10.37 24.97 -14.92
CA THR A 25 10.61 26.01 -13.89
C THR A 25 9.32 26.61 -13.32
N GLY A 26 8.29 26.80 -14.14
CA GLY A 26 6.97 27.28 -13.69
C GLY A 26 6.17 26.23 -12.89
N THR A 27 6.32 24.96 -13.25
CA THR A 27 5.55 23.85 -12.65
C THR A 27 6.09 23.47 -11.26
N THR A 28 7.41 23.54 -11.08
CA THR A 28 8.08 23.27 -9.78
C THR A 28 7.72 24.33 -8.73
N ALA A 29 7.62 25.60 -9.14
CA ALA A 29 7.24 26.69 -8.23
C ALA A 29 5.79 26.58 -7.74
N ALA A 30 4.86 26.11 -8.58
CA ALA A 30 3.46 25.91 -8.21
C ALA A 30 3.26 24.70 -7.28
N LEU A 31 3.97 23.59 -7.53
CA LEU A 31 3.97 22.41 -6.65
C LEU A 31 4.51 22.75 -5.25
N ASN A 32 5.65 23.45 -5.20
CA ASN A 32 6.29 23.84 -3.94
C ASN A 32 5.43 24.81 -3.12
N LYS A 33 4.67 25.69 -3.79
CA LYS A 33 3.76 26.64 -3.13
C LYS A 33 2.54 25.96 -2.52
N LEU A 34 2.02 24.91 -3.15
CA LEU A 34 0.88 24.13 -2.65
C LEU A 34 1.28 23.14 -1.55
N GLU A 35 2.53 22.65 -1.54
CA GLU A 35 3.04 21.81 -0.45
C GLU A 35 3.37 22.61 0.83
N ALA A 36 3.63 23.91 0.70
CA ALA A 36 3.87 24.82 1.82
C ALA A 36 2.59 25.29 2.54
N GLU A 37 1.40 25.10 1.96
CA GLU A 37 0.10 25.49 2.53
C GLU A 37 -0.61 24.27 3.15
N GLN A 38 -0.51 24.06 4.48
CA GLN A 38 -1.36 23.09 5.17
C GLN A 38 -2.54 23.76 5.88
N ALA A 39 -3.75 23.59 5.32
CA ALA A 39 -4.98 23.26 6.05
C ALA A 39 -6.16 22.97 5.09
N THR A 40 -6.88 21.88 5.37
CA THR A 40 -8.13 21.32 4.75
C THR A 40 -7.98 20.20 3.73
N THR A 41 -8.85 19.18 3.88
CA THR A 41 -9.02 18.01 3.00
C THR A 41 -9.30 18.39 1.53
N GLU A 42 -9.88 19.57 1.30
CA GLU A 42 -10.18 20.06 -0.03
C GLU A 42 -8.92 20.57 -0.77
N THR A 43 -7.98 21.20 -0.06
CA THR A 43 -6.68 21.61 -0.61
C THR A 43 -5.84 20.40 -1.02
N ILE A 44 -5.77 19.37 -0.17
CA ILE A 44 -5.08 18.11 -0.49
C ILE A 44 -5.68 17.46 -1.75
N ARG A 45 -7.01 17.40 -1.85
CA ARG A 45 -7.69 16.85 -3.02
C ARG A 45 -7.37 17.65 -4.30
N LYS A 46 -7.33 18.97 -4.21
CA LYS A 46 -6.97 19.85 -5.35
C LYS A 46 -5.51 19.67 -5.74
N THR A 47 -4.60 19.49 -4.78
CA THR A 47 -3.18 19.23 -5.03
C THR A 47 -2.97 17.88 -5.72
N ASP A 48 -3.61 16.81 -5.25
CA ASP A 48 -3.51 15.48 -5.87
C ASP A 48 -4.08 15.49 -7.30
N GLN A 49 -5.21 16.18 -7.52
CA GLN A 49 -5.79 16.36 -8.85
C GLN A 49 -4.85 17.13 -9.79
N LEU A 50 -4.22 18.21 -9.31
CA LEU A 50 -3.28 18.99 -10.09
C LEU A 50 -2.02 18.17 -10.44
N LYS A 51 -1.47 17.41 -9.47
CA LYS A 51 -0.34 16.50 -9.72
C LYS A 51 -0.67 15.48 -10.80
N ASN A 52 -1.87 14.91 -10.75
CA ASN A 52 -2.33 13.96 -11.76
C ASN A 52 -2.47 14.58 -13.16
N GLU A 53 -2.99 15.82 -13.28
CA GLU A 53 -3.07 16.51 -14.57
C GLU A 53 -1.69 16.92 -15.09
N ILE A 54 -0.77 17.38 -14.23
CA ILE A 54 0.61 17.67 -14.62
C ILE A 54 1.30 16.40 -15.14
N ASP A 55 1.21 15.31 -14.37
CA ASP A 55 1.76 14.00 -14.75
C ASP A 55 1.20 13.53 -16.09
N LYS A 56 -0.10 13.69 -16.33
CA LYS A 56 -0.75 13.36 -17.59
C LYS A 56 -0.25 14.22 -18.76
N ASN A 57 -0.20 15.54 -18.60
CA ASN A 57 0.19 16.49 -19.65
C ASN A 57 1.63 16.29 -20.11
N LYS A 58 2.51 15.84 -19.21
CA LYS A 58 3.90 15.48 -19.53
C LYS A 58 4.03 14.49 -20.68
N TYR A 59 3.10 13.55 -20.80
CA TYR A 59 3.10 12.53 -21.85
C TYR A 59 2.23 12.90 -23.05
N GLU A 60 1.45 13.98 -22.94
CA GLU A 60 0.50 14.33 -23.98
C GLU A 60 1.27 14.63 -25.26
N ASP A 61 2.28 15.47 -25.27
CA ASP A 61 3.05 15.88 -26.47
C ASP A 61 4.05 14.85 -27.02
N LEU A 62 4.00 13.60 -26.57
CA LEU A 62 4.88 12.56 -27.10
C LEU A 62 4.49 12.14 -28.53
N PRO A 63 5.47 11.76 -29.36
CA PRO A 63 5.22 11.33 -30.74
C PRO A 63 4.32 10.10 -30.83
N LEU A 64 3.28 10.16 -31.66
CA LEU A 64 2.41 9.02 -31.98
C LEU A 64 3.02 8.14 -33.09
N GLN A 65 4.17 7.52 -32.81
CA GLN A 65 4.92 6.74 -33.80
C GLN A 65 4.06 5.63 -34.42
N THR A 66 3.37 4.82 -33.61
CA THR A 66 2.50 3.74 -34.14
C THR A 66 1.38 4.28 -35.02
N TYR A 67 0.71 5.36 -34.63
CA TYR A 67 -0.35 5.91 -35.47
C TYR A 67 0.20 6.40 -36.81
N ASN A 68 1.26 7.21 -36.77
CA ASN A 68 1.81 7.87 -37.95
C ASN A 68 2.54 6.92 -38.89
N GLU A 69 3.27 5.93 -38.35
CA GLU A 69 4.17 5.07 -39.12
C GLU A 69 3.58 3.69 -39.41
N VAL A 70 2.51 3.27 -38.73
CA VAL A 70 1.96 1.92 -38.87
C VAL A 70 0.46 1.93 -39.21
N VAL A 71 -0.33 2.82 -38.61
CA VAL A 71 -1.79 2.83 -38.85
C VAL A 71 -2.17 3.72 -40.04
N LYS A 72 -1.58 4.90 -40.15
CA LYS A 72 -1.91 5.88 -41.19
C LYS A 72 -1.68 5.34 -42.60
N GLY A 73 -2.65 5.55 -43.49
CA GLY A 73 -2.67 5.07 -44.86
C GLY A 73 -3.06 3.59 -45.04
N THR A 74 -3.51 2.90 -43.98
CA THR A 74 -3.88 1.48 -44.04
C THR A 74 -5.40 1.26 -44.06
N GLU A 75 -5.84 0.05 -44.40
CA GLU A 75 -7.26 -0.33 -44.26
C GLU A 75 -7.77 -0.21 -42.82
N LEU A 76 -6.89 -0.41 -41.83
CA LEU A 76 -7.24 -0.28 -40.43
C LEU A 76 -7.61 1.17 -40.09
N GLU A 77 -6.88 2.16 -40.60
CA GLU A 77 -7.23 3.57 -40.44
C GLU A 77 -8.61 3.85 -41.02
N GLN A 78 -8.91 3.36 -42.22
CA GLN A 78 -10.24 3.55 -42.83
C GLN A 78 -11.36 2.98 -41.97
N ARG A 79 -11.15 1.80 -41.36
CA ARG A 79 -12.10 1.21 -40.40
C ARG A 79 -12.25 2.08 -39.15
N ILE A 80 -11.15 2.60 -38.60
CA ILE A 80 -11.16 3.51 -37.44
C ILE A 80 -11.93 4.79 -37.76
N LEU A 81 -11.63 5.44 -38.90
CA LEU A 81 -12.30 6.68 -39.32
C LEU A 81 -13.81 6.46 -39.54
N LYS A 82 -14.20 5.30 -40.06
CA LYS A 82 -15.61 4.91 -40.16
C LYS A 82 -16.28 4.86 -38.78
N VAL A 83 -15.61 4.32 -37.76
CA VAL A 83 -16.15 4.34 -36.39
C VAL A 83 -16.21 5.78 -35.86
N MET A 84 -15.13 6.56 -36.02
CA MET A 84 -15.01 7.93 -35.51
C MET A 84 -15.95 8.95 -36.15
N SER A 85 -16.54 8.64 -37.31
CA SER A 85 -17.57 9.46 -37.94
C SER A 85 -18.95 9.34 -37.28
N HIS A 86 -19.13 8.44 -36.32
CA HIS A 86 -20.42 8.24 -35.68
C HIS A 86 -20.89 9.50 -34.91
N PRO A 87 -22.17 9.92 -35.04
CA PRO A 87 -22.67 11.14 -34.42
C PRO A 87 -22.58 11.19 -32.90
N ASP A 88 -22.66 10.04 -32.21
CA ASP A 88 -22.62 9.99 -30.73
C ASP A 88 -21.32 10.57 -30.13
N PHE A 89 -20.24 10.66 -30.90
CA PHE A 89 -19.02 11.33 -30.46
C PHE A 89 -19.19 12.84 -30.25
N GLU A 90 -20.22 13.48 -30.83
CA GLU A 90 -20.57 14.87 -30.56
C GLU A 90 -21.07 15.11 -29.13
N ASN A 91 -21.57 14.06 -28.48
CA ASN A 91 -22.00 14.13 -27.09
C ASN A 91 -20.82 14.11 -26.11
N TYR A 92 -19.61 13.84 -26.59
CA TYR A 92 -18.42 13.77 -25.77
C TYR A 92 -17.63 15.09 -25.90
N PRO A 93 -17.48 15.89 -24.82
CA PRO A 93 -16.96 17.26 -24.90
C PRO A 93 -15.63 17.39 -25.62
N GLU A 94 -14.72 16.44 -25.42
CA GLU A 94 -13.38 16.44 -25.99
C GLU A 94 -13.34 16.02 -27.46
N MET A 95 -14.43 15.48 -28.02
CA MET A 95 -14.55 15.04 -29.41
C MET A 95 -15.58 15.83 -30.23
N LYS A 96 -16.30 16.74 -29.57
CA LYS A 96 -17.30 17.60 -30.18
C LYS A 96 -16.69 18.53 -31.22
N GLY A 97 -17.29 18.59 -32.41
CA GLY A 97 -16.83 19.41 -33.54
C GLY A 97 -15.49 18.99 -34.16
N LYS A 98 -14.89 17.88 -33.72
CA LYS A 98 -13.65 17.33 -34.31
C LYS A 98 -13.95 16.45 -35.51
N SER A 99 -13.07 16.48 -36.52
CA SER A 99 -13.13 15.54 -37.65
C SER A 99 -12.87 14.09 -37.19
N PRO A 100 -13.25 13.08 -37.99
CA PRO A 100 -12.93 11.68 -37.69
C PRO A 100 -11.43 11.44 -37.45
N GLU A 101 -10.56 12.12 -38.19
CA GLU A 101 -9.10 12.05 -38.05
C GLU A 101 -8.64 12.65 -36.71
N GLN A 102 -9.18 13.81 -36.34
CA GLN A 102 -8.89 14.45 -35.06
C GLN A 102 -9.39 13.61 -33.86
N ARG A 103 -10.51 12.91 -34.02
CA ARG A 103 -11.03 11.97 -33.02
C ARG A 103 -10.16 10.71 -32.92
N ALA A 104 -9.70 10.19 -34.06
CA ALA A 104 -8.77 9.06 -34.10
C ALA A 104 -7.45 9.42 -33.43
N GLU A 105 -6.85 10.56 -33.79
CA GLU A 105 -5.63 11.07 -33.16
C GLU A 105 -5.82 11.22 -31.65
N TYR A 106 -6.95 11.80 -31.20
CA TYR A 106 -7.26 11.92 -29.78
C TYR A 106 -7.30 10.57 -29.06
N LEU A 107 -7.92 9.55 -29.65
CA LEU A 107 -7.95 8.19 -29.09
C LEU A 107 -6.52 7.61 -28.95
N PHE A 108 -5.69 7.74 -29.99
CA PHE A 108 -4.31 7.26 -29.94
C PHE A 108 -3.49 8.01 -28.90
N ARG A 109 -3.67 9.32 -28.78
CA ARG A 109 -3.06 10.15 -27.73
C ARG A 109 -3.38 9.62 -26.34
N LYS A 110 -4.65 9.31 -26.07
CA LYS A 110 -5.10 8.77 -24.79
C LYS A 110 -4.47 7.42 -24.45
N ILE A 111 -4.42 6.52 -25.44
CA ILE A 111 -3.77 5.21 -25.28
C ILE A 111 -2.27 5.40 -24.99
N ASN A 112 -1.60 6.25 -25.76
CA ASN A 112 -0.17 6.52 -25.63
C ASN A 112 0.18 7.10 -24.25
N VAL A 113 -0.60 8.08 -23.78
CA VAL A 113 -0.47 8.66 -22.43
C VAL A 113 -0.68 7.58 -21.36
N ALA A 114 -1.72 6.75 -21.48
CA ALA A 114 -1.99 5.70 -20.49
C ALA A 114 -0.85 4.68 -20.41
N ILE A 115 -0.31 4.23 -21.54
CA ILE A 115 0.83 3.29 -21.59
C ILE A 115 2.09 3.96 -21.04
N SER A 116 2.36 5.21 -21.43
CA SER A 116 3.53 5.96 -20.95
C SER A 116 3.52 6.13 -19.44
N ARG A 117 2.37 6.52 -18.86
CA ARG A 117 2.19 6.64 -17.41
C ARG A 117 2.34 5.30 -16.69
N PHE A 118 1.83 4.23 -17.27
CA PHE A 118 1.98 2.88 -16.73
C PHE A 118 3.46 2.50 -16.57
N TYR A 119 4.26 2.66 -17.63
CA TYR A 119 5.69 2.37 -17.58
C TYR A 119 6.48 3.37 -16.74
N ALA A 120 6.13 4.66 -16.78
CA ALA A 120 6.76 5.67 -15.95
C ALA A 120 6.63 5.35 -14.46
N ARG A 121 5.42 4.98 -14.02
CA ARG A 121 5.17 4.54 -12.65
C ARG A 121 5.99 3.30 -12.28
N LYS A 122 6.10 2.34 -13.20
CA LYS A 122 6.90 1.12 -13.02
C LYS A 122 8.40 1.39 -12.91
N PHE A 123 8.91 2.33 -13.70
CA PHE A 123 10.34 2.66 -13.76
C PHE A 123 10.74 3.69 -12.70
N GLY A 124 9.77 4.31 -12.03
CA GLY A 124 10.00 5.37 -11.05
C GLY A 124 10.43 6.68 -11.70
N ILE A 125 9.97 6.95 -12.92
CA ILE A 125 10.14 8.24 -13.58
C ILE A 125 9.23 9.25 -12.85
N THR A 126 9.84 10.23 -12.18
CA THR A 126 9.10 11.23 -11.39
C THR A 126 8.49 12.28 -12.30
N ILE A 127 7.59 13.11 -11.79
CA ILE A 127 6.95 14.20 -12.56
C ILE A 127 8.00 15.19 -13.07
N GLU A 128 9.05 15.43 -12.29
CA GLU A 128 10.11 16.41 -12.56
C GLU A 128 11.21 15.87 -13.51
N SER A 129 11.31 14.56 -13.68
CA SER A 129 12.35 13.95 -14.52
C SER A 129 12.01 14.07 -16.01
N PRO A 130 12.96 14.28 -16.95
CA PRO A 130 12.64 14.22 -18.38
C PRO A 130 12.12 12.84 -18.78
N VAL A 131 11.26 12.77 -19.80
CA VAL A 131 10.78 11.49 -20.34
C VAL A 131 11.91 10.83 -21.14
N PRO A 132 12.38 9.62 -20.78
CA PRO A 132 13.47 8.96 -21.49
C PRO A 132 13.10 8.58 -22.92
N GLU A 133 14.05 8.67 -23.85
CA GLU A 133 13.80 8.39 -25.27
C GLU A 133 13.36 6.94 -25.53
N TYR A 134 13.97 5.98 -24.84
CA TYR A 134 13.61 4.57 -24.99
C TYR A 134 12.13 4.30 -24.65
N LEU A 135 11.53 5.11 -23.78
CA LEU A 135 10.15 4.93 -23.38
C LEU A 135 9.22 5.22 -24.57
N TYR A 136 9.32 6.39 -25.17
CA TYR A 136 8.39 6.83 -26.21
C TYR A 136 8.81 6.43 -27.64
N LYS A 137 10.09 6.10 -27.86
CA LYS A 137 10.58 5.63 -29.18
C LYS A 137 10.65 4.12 -29.34
N VAL A 138 10.64 3.35 -28.24
CA VAL A 138 10.83 1.89 -28.29
C VAL A 138 9.73 1.15 -27.55
N ILE A 139 9.63 1.36 -26.23
CA ILE A 139 8.75 0.55 -25.36
C ILE A 139 7.27 0.81 -25.68
N VAL A 140 6.86 2.07 -25.78
CA VAL A 140 5.46 2.44 -26.05
C VAL A 140 5.02 1.93 -27.43
N PRO A 141 5.73 2.18 -28.54
CA PRO A 141 5.36 1.63 -29.85
C PRO A 141 5.27 0.09 -29.87
N ALA A 142 6.26 -0.59 -29.29
CA ALA A 142 6.25 -2.05 -29.21
C ALA A 142 5.05 -2.57 -28.39
N THR A 143 4.69 -1.86 -27.32
CA THR A 143 3.50 -2.20 -26.50
C THR A 143 2.22 -2.00 -27.31
N GLU A 144 2.08 -0.89 -28.03
CA GLU A 144 0.92 -0.62 -28.88
C GLU A 144 0.74 -1.73 -29.94
N TRP A 145 1.84 -2.18 -30.57
CA TRP A 145 1.81 -3.31 -31.51
C TRP A 145 1.40 -4.62 -30.86
N PHE A 146 1.90 -4.90 -29.65
CA PHE A 146 1.50 -6.08 -28.88
C PHE A 146 -0.01 -6.06 -28.56
N LEU A 147 -0.55 -4.91 -28.16
CA LEU A 147 -1.98 -4.75 -27.90
C LEU A 147 -2.82 -4.92 -29.18
N MET A 148 -2.34 -4.40 -30.32
CA MET A 148 -3.00 -4.63 -31.61
C MET A 148 -2.99 -6.10 -32.03
N ASP A 149 -1.89 -6.83 -31.80
CA ASP A 149 -1.79 -8.27 -32.10
C ASP A 149 -2.80 -9.08 -31.26
N ILE A 150 -3.00 -8.72 -29.98
CA ILE A 150 -4.03 -9.32 -29.12
C ILE A 150 -5.43 -9.16 -29.74
N LEU A 151 -5.72 -7.99 -30.32
CA LEU A 151 -7.03 -7.67 -30.91
C LEU A 151 -7.29 -8.42 -32.23
N ARG A 152 -6.35 -9.22 -32.75
CA ARG A 152 -6.59 -10.04 -33.95
C ARG A 152 -7.52 -11.24 -33.71
N GLY A 153 -7.74 -11.65 -32.46
CA GLY A 153 -8.43 -12.90 -32.08
C GLY A 153 -9.94 -13.03 -32.34
N GLY A 154 -10.59 -12.08 -33.06
CA GLY A 154 -11.99 -12.20 -33.52
C GLY A 154 -12.99 -11.17 -32.93
N GLN A 155 -13.99 -10.77 -33.74
CA GLN A 155 -14.86 -9.59 -33.54
C GLN A 155 -15.66 -9.58 -32.23
N GLU A 156 -16.35 -10.66 -31.91
CA GLU A 156 -17.30 -10.68 -30.79
C GLU A 156 -16.57 -10.73 -29.43
N ASN A 157 -15.45 -11.45 -29.39
CA ASN A 157 -14.58 -11.53 -28.23
C ASN A 157 -13.95 -10.18 -27.88
N ASN A 158 -13.56 -9.37 -28.87
CA ASN A 158 -12.95 -8.05 -28.64
C ASN A 158 -13.94 -7.04 -28.03
N ILE A 159 -15.18 -6.96 -28.54
CA ILE A 159 -16.21 -6.06 -27.99
C ILE A 159 -16.65 -6.49 -26.59
N GLN A 160 -16.74 -7.80 -26.35
CA GLN A 160 -17.03 -8.30 -25.02
C GLN A 160 -15.86 -8.03 -24.07
N PHE A 161 -14.63 -8.27 -24.50
CA PHE A 161 -13.40 -7.98 -23.75
C PHE A 161 -13.34 -6.50 -23.32
N LEU A 162 -13.43 -5.58 -24.28
CA LEU A 162 -13.41 -4.13 -24.06
C LEU A 162 -14.56 -3.69 -23.13
N GLY A 163 -15.75 -4.26 -23.35
CA GLY A 163 -16.90 -4.00 -22.48
C GLY A 163 -16.72 -4.49 -21.04
N GLU A 164 -16.08 -5.64 -20.82
CA GLU A 164 -15.80 -6.17 -19.49
C GLU A 164 -14.64 -5.42 -18.80
N LEU A 165 -13.65 -4.95 -19.56
CA LEU A 165 -12.60 -4.07 -19.07
C LEU A 165 -13.20 -2.75 -18.53
N GLY A 166 -14.10 -2.12 -19.28
CA GLY A 166 -14.78 -0.89 -18.87
C GLY A 166 -15.73 -1.06 -17.68
N LYS A 167 -16.09 -2.29 -17.29
CA LYS A 167 -16.87 -2.60 -16.08
C LYS A 167 -16.01 -2.81 -14.84
N MET A 168 -14.68 -2.85 -14.97
CA MET A 168 -13.79 -3.16 -13.85
C MET A 168 -13.88 -2.07 -12.78
N ASN A 169 -14.28 -2.46 -11.56
CA ASN A 169 -14.38 -1.54 -10.44
C ASN A 169 -13.02 -1.40 -9.74
N ILE A 170 -12.53 -0.17 -9.59
CA ILE A 170 -11.23 0.20 -9.00
C ILE A 170 -11.40 1.07 -7.74
N GLU A 171 -12.58 1.05 -7.10
CA GLU A 171 -12.88 1.87 -5.90
C GLU A 171 -12.23 1.33 -4.62
N SER A 172 -11.90 0.04 -4.62
CA SER A 172 -11.24 -0.64 -3.51
C SER A 172 -10.37 -1.78 -4.02
N PHE A 173 -9.42 -2.20 -3.18
CA PHE A 173 -8.57 -3.35 -3.47
C PHE A 173 -9.39 -4.62 -3.74
N SER A 174 -10.42 -4.88 -2.92
CA SER A 174 -11.29 -6.06 -3.06
C SER A 174 -12.10 -6.03 -4.37
N ALA A 175 -12.65 -4.87 -4.74
CA ALA A 175 -13.37 -4.71 -6.00
C ALA A 175 -12.47 -4.93 -7.22
N LEU A 176 -11.26 -4.35 -7.19
CA LEU A 176 -10.26 -4.53 -8.25
C LEU A 176 -9.84 -6.00 -8.37
N PHE A 177 -9.53 -6.64 -7.24
CA PHE A 177 -9.14 -8.05 -7.23
C PHE A 177 -10.23 -8.96 -7.80
N ASN A 178 -11.48 -8.79 -7.36
CA ASN A 178 -12.60 -9.58 -7.87
C ASN A 178 -12.89 -9.28 -9.34
N GLY A 179 -12.76 -8.02 -9.76
CA GLY A 179 -12.88 -7.63 -11.17
C GLY A 179 -11.86 -8.34 -12.05
N VAL A 180 -10.58 -8.30 -11.69
CA VAL A 180 -9.50 -8.99 -12.42
C VAL A 180 -9.70 -10.52 -12.37
N ARG A 181 -10.09 -11.08 -11.22
CA ARG A 181 -10.38 -12.51 -11.10
C ARG A 181 -11.45 -12.95 -12.08
N ASN A 182 -12.61 -12.28 -12.06
CA ASN A 182 -13.74 -12.62 -12.94
C ASN A 182 -13.36 -12.44 -14.41
N PHE A 183 -12.62 -11.37 -14.71
CA PHE A 183 -12.10 -11.13 -16.05
C PHE A 183 -11.15 -12.23 -16.52
N SER A 184 -10.21 -12.65 -15.67
CA SER A 184 -9.24 -13.72 -15.99
C SER A 184 -9.92 -15.07 -16.26
N GLN A 185 -11.04 -15.34 -15.60
CA GLN A 185 -11.85 -16.54 -15.84
C GLN A 185 -12.61 -16.46 -17.16
N LYS A 186 -13.15 -15.27 -17.49
CA LYS A 186 -13.94 -15.05 -18.70
C LYS A 186 -13.08 -14.94 -19.97
N PHE A 187 -11.87 -14.37 -19.87
CA PHE A 187 -10.97 -14.11 -20.99
C PHE A 187 -9.57 -14.68 -20.74
N SER A 188 -9.46 -15.97 -20.44
CA SER A 188 -8.19 -16.61 -20.04
C SER A 188 -7.06 -16.44 -21.07
N GLY A 189 -7.37 -16.56 -22.37
CA GLY A 189 -6.39 -16.36 -23.44
C GLY A 189 -5.83 -14.94 -23.48
N VAL A 190 -6.72 -13.93 -23.43
CA VAL A 190 -6.29 -12.53 -23.43
C VAL A 190 -5.58 -12.17 -22.12
N TYR A 191 -6.11 -12.63 -20.99
CA TYR A 191 -5.47 -12.48 -19.69
C TYR A 191 -4.05 -13.04 -19.68
N SER A 192 -3.82 -14.21 -20.31
CA SER A 192 -2.47 -14.77 -20.45
C SER A 192 -1.54 -13.85 -21.22
N GLN A 193 -1.98 -13.29 -22.35
CA GLN A 193 -1.17 -12.35 -23.14
C GLN A 193 -0.88 -11.05 -22.36
N VAL A 194 -1.87 -10.47 -21.69
CA VAL A 194 -1.66 -9.26 -20.88
C VAL A 194 -0.76 -9.56 -19.67
N LYS A 195 -0.83 -10.77 -19.10
CA LYS A 195 0.11 -11.21 -18.05
C LYS A 195 1.55 -11.24 -18.56
N LYS A 196 1.80 -11.64 -19.82
CA LYS A 196 3.14 -11.54 -20.42
C LYS A 196 3.64 -10.10 -20.46
N LEU A 197 2.78 -9.17 -20.89
CA LEU A 197 3.11 -7.74 -20.87
C LEU A 197 3.46 -7.25 -19.46
N MET A 198 2.72 -7.70 -18.44
CA MET A 198 3.05 -7.40 -17.05
C MET A 198 4.42 -7.96 -16.64
N MET A 199 4.74 -9.21 -17.02
CA MET A 199 6.04 -9.82 -16.73
C MET A 199 7.19 -9.09 -17.43
N VAL A 200 7.00 -8.67 -18.68
CA VAL A 200 7.96 -7.82 -19.41
C VAL A 200 8.15 -6.49 -18.68
N SER A 201 7.07 -5.83 -18.27
CA SER A 201 7.17 -4.55 -17.54
C SER A 201 7.91 -4.68 -16.20
N ASP A 202 7.66 -5.78 -15.47
CA ASP A 202 8.33 -6.08 -14.21
C ASP A 202 9.82 -6.37 -14.44
N PHE A 203 10.15 -7.13 -15.48
CA PHE A 203 11.52 -7.42 -15.89
C PHE A 203 12.30 -6.14 -16.23
N LEU A 204 11.72 -5.24 -17.02
CA LEU A 204 12.34 -3.97 -17.41
C LEU A 204 12.53 -3.03 -16.23
N SER A 205 11.69 -3.13 -15.19
CA SER A 205 11.80 -2.31 -13.99
C SER A 205 12.94 -2.73 -13.05
N LEU A 206 13.58 -3.89 -13.28
CA LEU A 206 14.68 -4.36 -12.46
C LEU A 206 15.90 -3.43 -12.60
N PRO A 207 16.60 -3.08 -11.50
CA PRO A 207 17.75 -2.17 -11.53
C PRO A 207 18.82 -2.58 -12.55
N GLN A 208 19.09 -3.88 -12.65
CA GLN A 208 20.09 -4.45 -13.56
C GLN A 208 19.82 -4.17 -15.05
N GLN A 209 18.60 -3.82 -15.45
CA GLN A 209 18.28 -3.49 -16.84
C GLN A 209 18.47 -2.00 -17.17
N ARG A 210 18.48 -1.10 -16.16
CA ARG A 210 18.41 0.36 -16.37
C ARG A 210 19.49 0.88 -17.32
N GLY A 211 20.74 0.49 -17.11
CA GLY A 211 21.87 0.95 -17.94
C GLY A 211 21.85 0.45 -19.40
N ILE A 212 20.94 -0.47 -19.72
CA ILE A 212 20.76 -1.02 -21.06
C ILE A 212 19.54 -0.39 -21.76
N LEU A 213 18.54 0.10 -21.02
CA LEU A 213 17.34 0.72 -21.60
C LEU A 213 17.68 1.90 -22.51
N ASP A 214 18.62 2.75 -22.11
CA ASP A 214 19.07 3.91 -22.90
C ASP A 214 19.75 3.52 -24.23
N LYS A 215 20.14 2.26 -24.37
CA LYS A 215 20.77 1.74 -25.59
C LYS A 215 19.75 1.19 -26.58
N LEU A 216 18.49 1.02 -26.17
CA LEU A 216 17.43 0.53 -27.04
C LEU A 216 17.11 1.57 -28.11
N LYS A 217 17.15 1.14 -29.39
CA LYS A 217 16.88 2.01 -30.54
C LYS A 217 15.77 1.52 -31.46
N ASN A 218 15.49 0.21 -31.45
CA ASN A 218 14.62 -0.43 -32.43
C ASN A 218 13.35 -1.03 -31.76
N PRO A 219 12.17 -0.42 -31.94
CA PRO A 219 10.90 -0.95 -31.41
C PRO A 219 10.51 -2.31 -31.99
N TYR A 220 10.84 -2.60 -33.25
CA TYR A 220 10.46 -3.85 -33.93
C TYR A 220 11.20 -5.04 -33.34
N ASP A 221 12.50 -4.90 -33.15
CA ASP A 221 13.32 -5.91 -32.51
C ASP A 221 12.89 -6.16 -31.07
N PHE A 222 12.63 -5.08 -30.33
CA PHE A 222 12.12 -5.18 -28.98
C PHE A 222 10.80 -5.95 -28.92
N TYR A 223 9.87 -5.64 -29.83
CA TYR A 223 8.60 -6.35 -29.93
C TYR A 223 8.79 -7.84 -30.25
N GLN A 224 9.54 -8.17 -31.30
CA GLN A 224 9.67 -9.55 -31.77
C GLN A 224 10.52 -10.42 -30.85
N LYS A 225 11.68 -9.94 -30.43
CA LYS A 225 12.67 -10.74 -29.72
C LYS A 225 12.45 -10.77 -28.22
N LEU A 226 11.95 -9.67 -27.64
CA LEU A 226 11.66 -9.58 -26.21
C LEU A 226 10.18 -9.80 -25.93
N MET A 227 9.26 -8.94 -26.38
CA MET A 227 7.85 -9.02 -25.97
C MET A 227 7.16 -10.33 -26.40
N LYS A 228 7.43 -10.82 -27.61
CA LYS A 228 6.89 -12.08 -28.13
C LYS A 228 7.69 -13.32 -27.75
N ASN A 229 8.72 -13.18 -26.93
CA ASN A 229 9.58 -14.31 -26.59
C ASN A 229 8.80 -15.39 -25.82
N PRO A 230 8.91 -16.68 -26.20
CA PRO A 230 8.22 -17.77 -25.52
C PRO A 230 8.70 -18.00 -24.08
N VAL A 231 9.81 -17.36 -23.64
CA VAL A 231 10.25 -17.42 -22.23
C VAL A 231 9.14 -16.99 -21.27
N TRP A 232 8.30 -16.04 -21.67
CA TRP A 232 7.19 -15.53 -20.86
C TRP A 232 6.05 -16.53 -20.65
N ASP A 233 6.03 -17.63 -21.42
CA ASP A 233 5.07 -18.73 -21.24
C ASP A 233 5.47 -19.71 -20.13
N LYS A 234 6.70 -19.62 -19.60
CA LYS A 234 7.18 -20.52 -18.54
C LYS A 234 6.42 -20.28 -17.22
N GLU A 235 5.82 -21.34 -16.68
CA GLU A 235 4.99 -21.26 -15.47
C GLU A 235 5.72 -20.70 -14.23
N ASN A 236 6.99 -21.05 -14.05
CA ASN A 236 7.81 -20.70 -12.88
C ASN A 236 9.00 -19.82 -13.26
N LEU A 237 8.81 -18.91 -14.21
CA LEU A 237 9.87 -18.00 -14.62
C LEU A 237 10.29 -17.07 -13.46
N ASP A 238 11.54 -17.16 -13.04
CA ASP A 238 12.16 -16.11 -12.23
C ASP A 238 12.76 -15.05 -13.17
N ILE A 239 12.08 -13.91 -13.30
CA ILE A 239 12.54 -12.81 -14.14
C ILE A 239 13.89 -12.23 -13.71
N ARG A 240 14.33 -12.47 -12.46
CA ARG A 240 15.61 -11.96 -11.93
C ARG A 240 16.82 -12.71 -12.45
N THR A 241 16.61 -13.90 -13.04
CA THR A 241 17.67 -14.67 -13.67
C THR A 241 17.91 -14.28 -15.12
N LEU A 242 17.01 -13.50 -15.71
CA LEU A 242 17.12 -13.07 -17.11
C LEU A 242 17.95 -11.79 -17.24
N ASN A 243 18.64 -11.66 -18.36
CA ASN A 243 19.31 -10.43 -18.78
C ASN A 243 18.79 -9.99 -20.15
N ILE A 244 18.55 -8.69 -20.34
CA ILE A 244 18.01 -8.16 -21.60
C ILE A 244 18.98 -8.38 -22.78
N SER A 245 20.28 -8.54 -22.50
CA SER A 245 21.27 -8.90 -23.52
C SER A 245 21.11 -10.32 -24.07
N GLU A 246 20.46 -11.24 -23.35
CA GLU A 246 20.22 -12.63 -23.78
C GLU A 246 19.23 -12.74 -24.94
N PHE A 247 18.49 -11.68 -25.22
CA PHE A 247 17.46 -11.65 -26.27
C PHE A 247 18.00 -11.28 -27.65
N SER A 248 19.32 -11.10 -27.79
CA SER A 248 19.96 -10.77 -29.08
C SER A 248 19.27 -9.61 -29.81
N LEU A 249 18.84 -8.60 -29.05
CA LEU A 249 18.41 -7.32 -29.59
C LEU A 249 19.59 -6.77 -30.37
N GLN A 250 19.46 -6.60 -31.69
CA GLN A 250 20.61 -6.40 -32.59
C GLN A 250 21.44 -5.15 -32.25
N ASP A 251 20.93 -4.29 -31.35
CA ASP A 251 21.36 -2.91 -31.16
C ASP A 251 21.72 -2.59 -29.69
N LEU A 252 22.73 -3.22 -29.08
CA LEU A 252 23.33 -2.58 -27.89
C LEU A 252 24.45 -1.61 -28.25
N GLN A 253 25.06 -1.76 -29.43
CA GLN A 253 25.97 -0.81 -30.06
C GLN A 253 25.93 -1.04 -31.57
N HIS A 254 25.82 0.03 -32.36
CA HIS A 254 26.03 -0.05 -33.81
C HIS A 254 27.09 0.92 -34.28
N SER A 255 27.96 0.40 -35.15
CA SER A 255 28.82 1.17 -36.04
C SER A 255 28.01 1.72 -37.23
N SER A 256 28.59 2.63 -38.00
CA SER A 256 27.91 3.38 -39.05
C SER A 256 27.41 2.54 -40.26
N GLU A 257 27.98 1.38 -40.55
CA GLU A 257 27.51 0.47 -41.63
C GLU A 257 26.31 -0.39 -41.20
N GLU A 258 26.24 -0.78 -39.92
CA GLU A 258 25.10 -1.52 -39.36
C GLU A 258 23.82 -0.67 -39.32
N LEU A 259 23.96 0.65 -39.29
CA LEU A 259 22.85 1.59 -39.30
C LEU A 259 21.98 1.50 -40.58
N GLN A 260 22.59 1.26 -41.75
CA GLN A 260 21.86 1.15 -43.02
C GLN A 260 21.10 -0.20 -43.12
N ASN A 261 21.74 -1.30 -42.72
CA ASN A 261 21.09 -2.61 -42.67
C ASN A 261 19.99 -2.67 -41.61
N GLY A 262 20.18 -2.02 -40.46
CA GLY A 262 19.16 -1.89 -39.42
C GLY A 262 17.93 -1.09 -39.88
N GLN A 263 18.12 -0.03 -40.67
CA GLN A 263 17.00 0.74 -41.26
C GLN A 263 16.18 -0.09 -42.26
N ALA A 264 16.83 -0.90 -43.10
CA ALA A 264 16.14 -1.79 -44.03
C ALA A 264 15.35 -2.89 -43.29
N GLN A 265 15.94 -3.49 -42.25
CA GLN A 265 15.26 -4.47 -41.39
C GLN A 265 14.08 -3.86 -40.64
N LEU A 266 14.23 -2.64 -40.13
CA LEU A 266 13.14 -1.90 -39.49
C LEU A 266 12.01 -1.63 -40.49
N ALA A 267 12.31 -1.16 -41.70
CA ALA A 267 11.30 -0.93 -42.74
C ALA A 267 10.54 -2.21 -43.10
N GLN A 268 11.25 -3.32 -43.31
CA GLN A 268 10.64 -4.63 -43.56
C GLN A 268 9.78 -5.09 -42.37
N GLY A 269 10.25 -4.87 -41.14
CA GLY A 269 9.52 -5.14 -39.91
C GLY A 269 8.21 -4.35 -39.82
N LEU A 270 8.26 -3.06 -40.12
CA LEU A 270 7.09 -2.18 -40.14
C LEU A 270 6.07 -2.63 -41.21
N GLU A 271 6.52 -3.05 -42.39
CA GLU A 271 5.63 -3.61 -43.42
C GLU A 271 4.95 -4.90 -42.96
N MET A 272 5.68 -5.80 -42.29
CA MET A 272 5.09 -7.01 -41.73
C MET A 272 4.04 -6.69 -40.66
N ILE A 273 4.29 -5.70 -39.80
CA ILE A 273 3.32 -5.23 -38.81
C ILE A 273 2.10 -4.63 -39.51
N ARG A 274 2.30 -3.72 -40.48
CA ARG A 274 1.21 -3.09 -41.27
C ARG A 274 0.30 -4.13 -41.92
N SER A 275 0.89 -5.14 -42.56
CA SER A 275 0.16 -6.26 -43.16
C SER A 275 -0.62 -7.07 -42.11
N SER A 276 0.04 -7.37 -41.00
CA SER A 276 -0.55 -8.11 -39.87
C SER A 276 -1.77 -7.41 -39.26
N ILE A 277 -1.67 -6.10 -38.99
CA ILE A 277 -2.75 -5.34 -38.35
C ILE A 277 -3.89 -4.98 -39.29
N GLY A 278 -3.66 -4.99 -40.60
CA GLY A 278 -4.72 -4.83 -41.60
C GLY A 278 -5.86 -5.84 -41.40
N GLY A 279 -5.54 -7.04 -40.91
CA GLY A 279 -6.52 -8.09 -40.58
C GLY A 279 -7.32 -7.88 -39.28
N ILE A 280 -7.07 -6.81 -38.52
CA ILE A 280 -7.86 -6.49 -37.32
C ILE A 280 -9.28 -6.12 -37.74
N GLN A 281 -10.24 -6.90 -37.27
CA GLN A 281 -11.64 -6.64 -37.54
C GLN A 281 -12.20 -5.66 -36.49
N MET A 282 -12.75 -4.55 -36.96
CA MET A 282 -13.54 -3.62 -36.15
C MET A 282 -15.01 -3.78 -36.51
N VAL A 283 -15.89 -3.74 -35.51
CA VAL A 283 -17.33 -3.77 -35.77
C VAL A 283 -17.77 -2.41 -36.28
N ASP A 284 -18.68 -2.46 -37.25
CA ASP A 284 -19.31 -1.29 -37.84
C ASP A 284 -19.78 -0.31 -36.77
N SER A 285 -19.77 0.98 -37.11
CA SER A 285 -20.05 2.16 -36.30
C SER A 285 -21.44 2.13 -35.65
N ASN A 286 -21.69 1.15 -34.79
CA ASN A 286 -22.94 0.98 -34.09
C ASN A 286 -22.85 1.68 -32.73
N PRO A 287 -23.98 2.14 -32.17
CA PRO A 287 -24.00 2.86 -30.90
C PRO A 287 -23.35 2.10 -29.74
N ASN A 288 -23.42 0.76 -29.72
CA ASN A 288 -22.82 -0.05 -28.65
C ASN A 288 -21.29 -0.05 -28.70
N THR A 289 -20.70 -0.12 -29.89
CA THR A 289 -19.25 -0.03 -30.10
C THR A 289 -18.75 1.34 -29.64
N VAL A 290 -19.43 2.42 -30.06
CA VAL A 290 -19.07 3.80 -29.70
C VAL A 290 -19.18 4.02 -28.19
N LYS A 291 -20.29 3.60 -27.57
CA LYS A 291 -20.49 3.71 -26.13
C LYS A 291 -19.42 2.98 -25.32
N LYS A 292 -18.99 1.80 -25.77
CA LYS A 292 -17.91 1.03 -25.11
C LYS A 292 -16.55 1.71 -25.25
N LEU A 293 -16.23 2.24 -26.42
CA LEU A 293 -15.00 3.01 -26.63
C LEU A 293 -14.94 4.24 -25.72
N LEU A 294 -16.02 5.03 -25.67
CA LEU A 294 -16.12 6.19 -24.78
C LEU A 294 -15.96 5.81 -23.30
N GLY A 295 -16.57 4.69 -22.87
CA GLY A 295 -16.43 4.19 -21.51
C GLY A 295 -15.01 3.79 -21.13
N ILE A 296 -14.23 3.27 -22.08
CA ILE A 296 -12.82 2.92 -21.87
C ILE A 296 -11.95 4.16 -21.79
N VAL A 297 -12.18 5.14 -22.66
CA VAL A 297 -11.46 6.42 -22.63
C VAL A 297 -11.67 7.10 -21.27
N ASP A 298 -12.92 7.22 -20.81
CA ASP A 298 -13.22 7.78 -19.47
C ASP A 298 -12.58 6.96 -18.33
N SER A 299 -12.60 5.63 -18.44
CA SER A 299 -11.98 4.77 -17.43
C SER A 299 -10.46 4.92 -17.38
N SER A 300 -9.81 5.13 -18.52
CA SER A 300 -8.35 5.31 -18.60
C SER A 300 -7.88 6.60 -17.92
N ASP A 301 -8.63 7.69 -18.07
CA ASP A 301 -8.31 8.97 -17.43
C ASP A 301 -8.36 8.88 -15.90
N LYS A 302 -9.33 8.13 -15.37
CA LYS A 302 -9.53 7.96 -13.93
C LYS A 302 -8.72 6.79 -13.33
N PHE A 303 -8.09 5.96 -14.16
CA PHE A 303 -7.42 4.75 -13.70
C PHE A 303 -6.30 5.06 -12.70
N PHE A 304 -5.42 5.99 -13.04
CA PHE A 304 -4.26 6.32 -12.21
C PHE A 304 -4.67 6.99 -10.88
N GLU A 305 -5.63 7.91 -10.92
CA GLU A 305 -6.23 8.52 -9.72
C GLU A 305 -6.83 7.44 -8.79
N LYS A 306 -7.65 6.54 -9.33
CA LYS A 306 -8.29 5.47 -8.54
C LYS A 306 -7.27 4.50 -7.96
N THR A 307 -6.27 4.07 -8.75
CA THR A 307 -5.22 3.16 -8.25
C THR A 307 -4.34 3.80 -7.19
N GLU A 308 -4.10 5.11 -7.25
CA GLU A 308 -3.42 5.85 -6.18
C GLU A 308 -4.22 5.85 -4.88
N VAL A 309 -5.53 6.10 -4.95
CA VAL A 309 -6.43 6.00 -3.78
C VAL A 309 -6.43 4.58 -3.20
N VAL A 310 -6.44 3.55 -4.05
CA VAL A 310 -6.34 2.15 -3.62
C VAL A 310 -4.99 1.88 -2.95
N ASN A 311 -3.88 2.37 -3.49
CA ASN A 311 -2.55 2.23 -2.90
C ASN A 311 -2.45 2.89 -1.53
N LYS A 312 -2.99 4.10 -1.39
CA LYS A 312 -3.01 4.82 -0.11
C LYS A 312 -3.76 4.01 0.95
N LYS A 313 -4.96 3.52 0.63
CA LYS A 313 -5.76 2.67 1.54
C LYS A 313 -5.06 1.35 1.85
N LEU A 314 -4.42 0.73 0.86
CA LEU A 314 -3.63 -0.48 1.05
C LEU A 314 -2.51 -0.23 2.06
N PHE A 315 -1.72 0.82 1.87
CA PHE A 315 -0.65 1.14 2.80
C PHE A 315 -1.14 1.62 4.16
N ASP A 316 -2.26 2.34 4.25
CA ASP A 316 -2.85 2.73 5.55
C ASP A 316 -3.27 1.50 6.35
N ALA A 317 -3.82 0.50 5.68
CA ALA A 317 -4.11 -0.79 6.29
C ALA A 317 -2.82 -1.53 6.67
N MET A 318 -1.78 -1.50 5.85
CA MET A 318 -0.48 -2.10 6.20
C MET A 318 0.16 -1.42 7.41
N ASP A 319 0.07 -0.09 7.53
CA ASP A 319 0.53 0.66 8.71
C ASP A 319 -0.22 0.22 9.97
N LYS A 320 -1.52 -0.04 9.85
CA LYS A 320 -2.37 -0.52 10.95
C LYS A 320 -2.06 -1.97 11.36
N PHE A 321 -1.85 -2.85 10.38
CA PHE A 321 -1.79 -4.29 10.63
C PHE A 321 -0.37 -4.88 10.67
N GLY A 322 0.63 -4.16 10.18
CA GLY A 322 2.05 -4.56 10.15
C GLY A 322 2.35 -5.79 9.30
N SER A 323 1.36 -6.28 8.54
CA SER A 323 1.48 -7.48 7.71
C SER A 323 0.57 -7.37 6.49
N ILE A 324 1.12 -7.71 5.32
CA ILE A 324 0.35 -7.80 4.08
C ILE A 324 -0.75 -8.87 4.17
N GLU A 325 -0.54 -9.93 4.95
CA GLU A 325 -1.53 -10.99 5.15
C GLU A 325 -2.76 -10.47 5.89
N ARG A 326 -2.55 -9.88 7.07
CA ARG A 326 -3.61 -9.27 7.88
C ARG A 326 -4.29 -8.12 7.15
N THR A 327 -3.53 -7.38 6.33
CA THR A 327 -4.07 -6.33 5.47
C THR A 327 -5.03 -6.88 4.43
N LEU A 328 -4.64 -7.94 3.71
CA LEU A 328 -5.50 -8.57 2.71
C LEU A 328 -6.74 -9.21 3.34
N GLN A 329 -6.60 -9.84 4.51
CA GLN A 329 -7.73 -10.33 5.31
C GLN A 329 -8.70 -9.20 5.68
N SER A 330 -8.18 -8.01 6.05
CA SER A 330 -9.01 -6.85 6.35
C SER A 330 -9.84 -6.34 5.16
N PHE A 331 -9.44 -6.67 3.93
CA PHE A 331 -10.20 -6.40 2.71
C PHE A 331 -11.19 -7.52 2.34
N GLY A 332 -11.41 -8.48 3.25
CA GLY A 332 -12.30 -9.62 3.02
C GLY A 332 -11.74 -10.68 2.08
N LEU A 333 -10.42 -10.67 1.86
CA LEU A 333 -9.74 -11.66 1.04
C LEU A 333 -9.11 -12.70 1.95
N ASP A 334 -9.85 -13.76 2.26
CA ASP A 334 -9.30 -14.93 2.95
C ASP A 334 -8.59 -15.85 1.96
N ILE A 335 -7.57 -15.29 1.32
CA ILE A 335 -6.92 -15.90 0.17
C ILE A 335 -5.64 -16.62 0.52
N PHE A 336 -5.10 -16.59 1.75
CA PHE A 336 -3.79 -17.18 2.03
C PHE A 336 -3.78 -18.71 2.02
N GLU A 337 -4.79 -19.36 2.60
CA GLU A 337 -4.97 -20.80 2.47
C GLU A 337 -5.26 -21.21 1.01
N THR A 338 -5.93 -20.33 0.25
CA THR A 338 -6.21 -20.51 -1.18
C THR A 338 -5.00 -20.15 -2.07
N LEU A 339 -4.09 -19.27 -1.66
CA LEU A 339 -2.94 -18.74 -2.43
C LEU A 339 -1.82 -19.77 -2.51
N ASN A 340 -1.59 -20.49 -1.42
CA ASN A 340 -0.65 -21.61 -1.39
C ASN A 340 -1.16 -22.79 -2.25
N ASN A 341 -2.48 -22.90 -2.44
CA ASN A 341 -3.12 -24.03 -3.11
C ASN A 341 -3.70 -23.71 -4.52
N SER A 342 -3.80 -22.44 -4.92
CA SER A 342 -4.40 -22.00 -6.19
C SER A 342 -3.48 -21.07 -6.97
N LYS A 343 -2.86 -21.63 -8.02
CA LYS A 343 -2.01 -20.91 -8.98
C LYS A 343 -2.74 -19.70 -9.60
N LEU A 344 -4.03 -19.82 -9.87
CA LEU A 344 -4.85 -18.75 -10.44
C LEU A 344 -4.93 -17.54 -9.50
N VAL A 345 -5.15 -17.76 -8.20
CA VAL A 345 -5.28 -16.69 -7.21
C VAL A 345 -3.97 -15.92 -7.06
N LYS A 346 -2.84 -16.64 -6.99
CA LYS A 346 -1.51 -16.01 -6.92
C LYS A 346 -1.20 -15.20 -8.19
N GLY A 347 -1.54 -15.75 -9.36
CA GLY A 347 -1.40 -15.04 -10.63
C GLY A 347 -2.23 -13.76 -10.70
N VAL A 348 -3.51 -13.82 -10.31
CA VAL A 348 -4.42 -12.67 -10.28
C VAL A 348 -3.93 -11.61 -9.28
N LEU A 349 -3.47 -12.04 -8.10
CA LEU A 349 -2.97 -11.13 -7.08
C LEU A 349 -1.72 -10.37 -7.56
N ASN A 350 -0.76 -11.09 -8.14
CA ASN A 350 0.44 -10.47 -8.72
C ASN A 350 0.07 -9.50 -9.85
N PHE A 351 -0.90 -9.86 -10.69
CA PHE A 351 -1.40 -8.99 -11.74
C PHE A 351 -2.00 -7.69 -11.17
N VAL A 352 -2.86 -7.79 -10.15
CA VAL A 352 -3.46 -6.64 -9.47
C VAL A 352 -2.39 -5.73 -8.87
N PHE A 353 -1.40 -6.27 -8.18
CA PHE A 353 -0.29 -5.47 -7.66
C PHE A 353 0.53 -4.82 -8.78
N GLY A 354 0.70 -5.54 -9.89
CA GLY A 354 1.31 -4.98 -11.09
C GLY A 354 0.54 -3.77 -11.62
N LEU A 355 -0.80 -3.83 -11.70
CA LEU A 355 -1.65 -2.70 -12.10
C LEU A 355 -1.55 -1.52 -11.13
N LEU A 356 -1.36 -1.80 -9.84
CA LEU A 356 -1.13 -0.79 -8.80
C LEU A 356 0.28 -0.17 -8.85
N GLY A 357 1.12 -0.59 -9.81
CA GLY A 357 2.47 -0.07 -10.02
C GLY A 357 3.55 -0.83 -9.25
N PHE A 358 3.21 -1.90 -8.53
CA PHE A 358 4.19 -2.71 -7.78
C PHE A 358 4.78 -3.80 -8.67
N SER A 359 6.08 -3.72 -8.96
CA SER A 359 6.80 -4.76 -9.69
C SER A 359 7.18 -5.94 -8.80
N GLY A 360 6.99 -7.17 -9.27
CA GLY A 360 7.33 -8.38 -8.51
C GLY A 360 6.27 -8.80 -7.49
N GLY A 361 5.01 -8.40 -7.71
CA GLY A 361 3.86 -8.85 -6.91
C GLY A 361 3.94 -8.44 -5.44
N LEU A 362 3.69 -9.39 -4.52
CA LEU A 362 3.71 -9.19 -3.07
C LEU A 362 5.00 -8.52 -2.56
N ASP A 363 6.16 -8.94 -3.08
CA ASP A 363 7.45 -8.36 -2.69
C ASP A 363 7.53 -6.88 -3.08
N GLY A 364 6.95 -6.52 -4.23
CA GLY A 364 6.88 -5.14 -4.70
C GLY A 364 6.06 -4.24 -3.78
N VAL A 365 4.91 -4.73 -3.34
CA VAL A 365 4.05 -4.04 -2.38
C VAL A 365 4.78 -3.84 -1.05
N GLN A 366 5.47 -4.88 -0.58
CA GLN A 366 6.22 -4.84 0.66
C GLN A 366 7.38 -3.83 0.59
N ARG A 367 8.11 -3.77 -0.53
CA ARG A 367 9.12 -2.73 -0.77
C ARG A 367 8.50 -1.33 -0.79
N GLY A 368 7.37 -1.15 -1.45
CA GLY A 368 6.66 0.13 -1.49
C GLY A 368 6.19 0.60 -0.12
N TRP A 369 5.67 -0.32 0.71
CA TRP A 369 5.26 -0.02 2.07
C TRP A 369 6.45 0.39 2.96
N ARG A 370 7.58 -0.31 2.87
CA ARG A 370 8.82 0.07 3.58
C ARG A 370 9.31 1.45 3.18
N ARG A 371 9.28 1.75 1.89
CA ARG A 371 9.64 3.08 1.38
C ARG A 371 8.75 4.15 2.00
N ARG A 372 7.44 3.92 2.10
CA ARG A 372 6.50 4.84 2.76
C ARG A 372 6.83 5.05 4.24
N GLU A 373 7.17 3.98 4.94
CA GLU A 373 7.52 4.03 6.36
C GLU A 373 8.79 4.88 6.60
N ILE A 374 9.80 4.73 5.73
CA ILE A 374 10.99 5.58 5.69
C ILE A 374 10.60 7.04 5.40
N GLU A 375 9.76 7.28 4.38
CA GLU A 375 9.34 8.61 3.97
C GLU A 375 8.58 9.38 5.06
N LYS A 376 7.81 8.68 5.91
CA LYS A 376 7.09 9.27 7.04
C LYS A 376 8.00 9.67 8.20
N ASN A 377 9.07 8.91 8.44
CA ASN A 377 9.77 8.95 9.73
C ASN A 377 11.21 9.49 9.66
N LEU A 378 11.75 9.80 8.47
CA LEU A 378 13.15 10.20 8.28
C LEU A 378 13.31 11.51 7.49
N ASN A 379 14.31 12.30 7.89
CA ASN A 379 14.70 13.51 7.15
C ASN A 379 15.29 13.17 5.77
N PRO A 380 15.32 14.12 4.80
CA PRO A 380 15.79 13.86 3.44
C PRO A 380 17.18 13.20 3.34
N SER A 381 18.16 13.70 4.10
CA SER A 381 19.55 13.19 4.07
C SER A 381 19.66 11.73 4.52
N LYS A 382 18.94 11.35 5.58
CA LYS A 382 18.89 9.96 6.07
C LYS A 382 18.16 9.04 5.09
N ARG A 383 17.10 9.53 4.44
CA ARG A 383 16.36 8.75 3.42
C ARG A 383 17.23 8.46 2.21
N GLU A 384 17.94 9.46 1.70
CA GLU A 384 18.86 9.34 0.58
C GLU A 384 19.99 8.36 0.91
N PHE A 385 20.60 8.49 2.08
CA PHE A 385 21.63 7.55 2.56
C PHE A 385 21.17 6.09 2.57
N ILE A 386 20.04 5.79 3.23
CA ILE A 386 19.51 4.41 3.29
C ILE A 386 19.19 3.90 1.89
N SER A 387 18.54 4.73 1.06
CA SER A 387 18.19 4.38 -0.32
C SER A 387 19.43 4.04 -1.14
N ASP A 388 20.47 4.87 -1.09
CA ASP A 388 21.70 4.69 -1.85
C ASP A 388 22.48 3.47 -1.42
N VAL A 389 22.58 3.23 -0.11
CA VAL A 389 23.21 2.01 0.43
C VAL A 389 22.47 0.77 -0.04
N MET A 390 21.14 0.75 0.11
CA MET A 390 20.35 -0.43 -0.26
C MET A 390 20.31 -0.68 -1.76
N LYS A 391 20.31 0.39 -2.58
CA LYS A 391 20.44 0.29 -4.02
C LYS A 391 21.79 -0.32 -4.41
N ASN A 392 22.89 0.24 -3.90
CA ASN A 392 24.25 -0.23 -4.16
C ASN A 392 24.42 -1.70 -3.73
N TYR A 393 23.93 -2.03 -2.53
CA TYR A 393 23.92 -3.38 -2.00
C TYR A 393 23.13 -4.36 -2.89
N SER A 394 21.90 -3.99 -3.27
CA SER A 394 21.05 -4.86 -4.10
C SER A 394 21.63 -5.11 -5.49
N GLU A 395 22.35 -4.14 -6.05
CA GLU A 395 22.99 -4.23 -7.37
C GLU A 395 24.26 -5.08 -7.34
N LYS A 396 25.03 -5.04 -6.24
CA LYS A 396 26.36 -5.67 -6.15
C LYS A 396 26.41 -6.97 -5.36
N LYS A 397 25.42 -7.28 -4.51
CA LYS A 397 25.48 -8.43 -3.60
C LYS A 397 25.65 -9.75 -4.36
N GLU A 398 26.47 -10.63 -3.80
CA GLU A 398 26.63 -11.98 -4.34
C GLU A 398 25.37 -12.83 -4.10
N LYS A 399 25.18 -13.85 -4.95
CA LYS A 399 24.09 -14.82 -4.83
C LYS A 399 24.48 -16.09 -4.06
N SER A 400 25.64 -16.08 -3.40
CA SER A 400 26.16 -17.15 -2.56
C SER A 400 25.34 -17.30 -1.26
N ASP A 401 25.51 -18.42 -0.54
CA ASP A 401 24.89 -18.62 0.79
C ASP A 401 25.91 -18.34 1.91
N PHE A 402 25.71 -17.24 2.62
CA PHE A 402 26.54 -16.76 3.74
C PHE A 402 25.97 -17.14 5.12
N SER A 403 24.83 -17.84 5.17
CA SER A 403 24.08 -18.06 6.42
C SER A 403 24.92 -18.77 7.49
N GLN A 404 25.65 -19.83 7.09
CA GLN A 404 26.49 -20.60 8.01
C GLN A 404 27.72 -19.82 8.48
N GLN A 405 28.31 -18.99 7.61
CA GLN A 405 29.42 -18.12 7.96
C GLN A 405 29.00 -17.16 9.08
N ILE A 406 27.83 -16.54 8.96
CA ILE A 406 27.29 -15.62 9.98
C ILE A 406 27.04 -16.34 11.30
N VAL A 407 26.41 -17.53 11.26
CA VAL A 407 26.18 -18.33 12.47
C VAL A 407 27.49 -18.65 13.18
N ASN A 408 28.51 -19.09 12.44
CA ASN A 408 29.80 -19.46 13.00
C ASN A 408 30.57 -18.25 13.53
N GLN A 409 30.59 -17.17 12.77
CA GLN A 409 31.33 -15.95 13.10
C GLN A 409 30.77 -15.27 14.36
N PHE A 410 29.44 -15.17 14.47
CA PHE A 410 28.78 -14.47 15.58
C PHE A 410 28.26 -15.39 16.69
N LYS A 411 28.44 -16.71 16.54
CA LYS A 411 28.06 -17.74 17.52
C LYS A 411 26.59 -17.65 17.95
N VAL A 412 25.70 -17.34 17.00
CA VAL A 412 24.27 -17.17 17.25
C VAL A 412 23.51 -18.48 17.12
N LYS A 413 22.49 -18.69 17.95
CA LYS A 413 21.60 -19.86 17.86
C LYS A 413 20.35 -19.48 17.08
N ILE A 414 20.19 -20.07 15.90
CA ILE A 414 19.05 -19.83 15.00
C ILE A 414 18.38 -21.16 14.67
N LYS A 415 17.06 -21.15 14.52
CA LYS A 415 16.29 -22.33 14.10
C LYS A 415 16.58 -22.61 12.62
N GLU A 416 16.68 -23.88 12.25
CA GLU A 416 17.01 -24.31 10.89
C GLU A 416 16.10 -23.66 9.83
N GLN A 417 14.80 -23.58 10.09
CA GLN A 417 13.81 -22.93 9.22
C GLN A 417 14.05 -21.42 8.97
N ASP A 418 14.79 -20.75 9.87
CA ASP A 418 15.07 -19.32 9.82
C ASP A 418 16.47 -19.03 9.24
N MET A 419 17.28 -20.05 8.95
CA MET A 419 18.66 -19.91 8.46
C MET A 419 18.77 -19.07 7.19
N SER A 420 17.85 -19.25 6.24
CA SER A 420 17.87 -18.50 4.97
C SER A 420 17.72 -16.98 5.14
N LYS A 421 17.15 -16.52 6.28
CA LYS A 421 17.02 -15.10 6.61
C LYS A 421 18.37 -14.48 6.99
N LEU A 422 19.37 -15.30 7.28
CA LEU A 422 20.74 -14.89 7.61
C LEU A 422 21.66 -14.84 6.40
N ASN A 423 21.19 -15.13 5.18
CA ASN A 423 22.02 -15.09 3.99
C ASN A 423 22.40 -13.65 3.56
N LEU A 424 23.22 -12.99 4.38
CA LEU A 424 23.61 -11.61 4.25
C LEU A 424 25.06 -11.53 3.75
N ASP A 425 25.25 -11.02 2.54
CA ASP A 425 26.55 -10.60 2.04
C ASP A 425 27.04 -9.36 2.82
N MET A 426 27.78 -9.60 3.91
CA MET A 426 28.24 -8.53 4.80
C MET A 426 29.31 -7.65 4.14
N GLU A 427 30.15 -8.22 3.27
CA GLU A 427 31.24 -7.48 2.65
C GLU A 427 30.69 -6.39 1.73
N THR A 428 29.76 -6.76 0.85
CA THR A 428 29.11 -5.80 -0.05
C THR A 428 28.29 -4.77 0.72
N LEU A 429 27.61 -5.16 1.80
CA LEU A 429 26.83 -4.22 2.62
C LEU A 429 27.74 -3.20 3.33
N LYS A 430 28.84 -3.67 3.93
CA LYS A 430 29.82 -2.80 4.59
C LYS A 430 30.50 -1.87 3.59
N GLY A 431 30.86 -2.36 2.41
CA GLY A 431 31.41 -1.54 1.33
C GLY A 431 30.43 -0.46 0.87
N SER A 432 29.15 -0.81 0.72
CA SER A 432 28.09 0.14 0.36
C SER A 432 27.90 1.22 1.44
N LEU A 433 27.93 0.85 2.72
CA LEU A 433 27.88 1.79 3.84
C LEU A 433 29.09 2.72 3.84
N LEU A 434 30.30 2.19 3.66
CA LEU A 434 31.54 2.97 3.65
C LEU A 434 31.55 4.03 2.53
N GLU A 435 31.06 3.65 1.34
CA GLU A 435 30.97 4.52 0.16
C GLU A 435 29.96 5.66 0.34
N LYS A 436 28.81 5.38 0.96
CA LYS A 436 27.69 6.33 1.03
C LYS A 436 27.62 7.14 2.32
N LEU A 437 28.30 6.71 3.38
CA LEU A 437 28.35 7.41 4.64
C LEU A 437 29.33 8.59 4.58
N ASN A 438 28.82 9.79 4.33
CA ASN A 438 29.62 10.96 3.98
C ASN A 438 29.19 12.25 4.70
N SER A 439 28.10 12.23 5.48
CA SER A 439 27.61 13.41 6.21
C SER A 439 27.07 13.06 7.60
N ALA A 440 27.23 13.99 8.54
CA ALA A 440 26.70 13.91 9.91
C ALA A 440 25.17 13.73 9.94
N ASP A 441 24.46 14.36 9.01
CA ASP A 441 23.00 14.31 8.95
C ASP A 441 22.45 12.92 8.62
N GLN A 442 23.30 12.03 8.08
CA GLN A 442 22.96 10.65 7.74
C GLN A 442 22.99 9.71 8.95
N LEU A 443 23.65 10.12 10.05
CA LEU A 443 23.87 9.30 11.24
C LEU A 443 22.92 9.65 12.38
N ASN A 444 22.68 8.66 13.23
CA ASN A 444 22.30 8.91 14.61
C ASN A 444 23.58 8.94 15.47
N VAL A 445 23.93 10.12 15.98
CA VAL A 445 25.16 10.34 16.77
C VAL A 445 25.21 9.45 18.03
N ALA A 446 24.06 9.10 18.60
CA ALA A 446 23.98 8.21 19.77
C ALA A 446 24.57 6.82 19.47
N VAL A 447 24.47 6.34 18.23
CA VAL A 447 25.07 5.07 17.80
C VAL A 447 26.58 5.09 18.01
N LEU A 448 27.24 6.21 17.70
CA LEU A 448 28.69 6.34 17.84
C LEU A 448 29.14 6.38 19.31
N ASP A 449 28.33 6.93 20.22
CA ASP A 449 28.65 7.00 21.67
C ASP A 449 28.54 5.63 22.37
N THR A 450 27.88 4.65 21.75
CA THR A 450 27.80 3.27 22.28
C THR A 450 29.01 2.40 21.93
N MET A 451 29.88 2.87 21.04
CA MET A 451 31.04 2.12 20.56
C MET A 451 32.17 2.16 21.59
N GLN A 452 32.94 1.08 21.71
CA GLN A 452 34.21 1.06 22.46
C GLN A 452 35.18 2.09 21.89
N SER A 453 35.21 2.24 20.56
CA SER A 453 36.07 3.21 19.87
C SER A 453 35.49 4.63 19.82
N LYS A 454 34.46 4.96 20.62
CA LYS A 454 33.77 6.26 20.56
C LYS A 454 34.67 7.49 20.65
N SER A 455 35.80 7.40 21.37
CA SER A 455 36.79 8.49 21.46
C SER A 455 37.41 8.87 20.11
N PHE A 456 37.34 8.00 19.11
CA PHE A 456 37.78 8.27 17.73
C PHE A 456 36.68 8.86 16.86
N PHE A 457 35.41 8.79 17.28
CA PHE A 457 34.27 9.13 16.44
C PHE A 457 33.54 10.39 16.90
N VAL A 458 33.40 10.55 18.21
CA VAL A 458 32.60 11.62 18.82
C VAL A 458 33.36 12.29 19.96
N GLU A 459 32.96 13.52 20.26
CA GLU A 459 33.42 14.32 21.38
C GLU A 459 32.25 15.07 22.03
N ARG A 460 32.43 15.49 23.28
CA ARG A 460 31.46 16.35 23.97
C ARG A 460 31.96 17.79 23.88
N VAL A 461 31.15 18.65 23.29
CA VAL A 461 31.39 20.11 23.17
C VAL A 461 30.30 20.87 23.90
N LYS A 462 30.61 22.06 24.40
CA LYS A 462 29.60 22.94 25.00
C LYS A 462 28.92 23.75 23.92
N ASN A 463 27.59 23.74 23.91
CA ASN A 463 26.80 24.61 23.05
C ASN A 463 26.83 26.06 23.54
N SER A 464 26.18 26.97 22.80
CA SER A 464 26.08 28.41 23.13
C SER A 464 25.42 28.70 24.49
N GLU A 465 24.70 27.74 25.06
CA GLU A 465 24.06 27.82 26.39
C GLU A 465 24.91 27.17 27.50
N GLY A 466 26.12 26.68 27.18
CA GLY A 466 27.02 26.01 28.12
C GLY A 466 26.67 24.56 28.45
N LYS A 467 25.67 23.97 27.78
CA LYS A 467 25.31 22.55 27.92
C LYS A 467 26.21 21.68 27.05
N GLU A 468 26.67 20.56 27.60
CA GLU A 468 27.42 19.57 26.83
C GLU A 468 26.52 18.84 25.83
N GLN A 469 26.93 18.83 24.57
CA GLN A 469 26.31 18.08 23.48
C GLN A 469 27.33 17.13 22.85
N LEU A 470 26.85 15.97 22.40
CA LEU A 470 27.63 15.03 21.61
C LEU A 470 27.77 15.56 20.17
N GLN A 471 28.99 15.58 19.65
CA GLN A 471 29.31 15.98 18.29
C GLN A 471 30.23 14.96 17.63
N ILE A 472 30.04 14.72 16.33
CA ILE A 472 30.94 13.89 15.52
C ILE A 472 32.22 14.68 15.25
N LYS A 473 33.38 14.03 15.44
CA LYS A 473 34.68 14.64 15.17
C LYS A 473 34.84 14.99 13.69
N SER A 474 35.46 16.12 13.41
CA SER A 474 35.57 16.68 12.06
C SER A 474 36.33 15.78 11.07
N ASP A 475 37.26 14.97 11.56
CA ASP A 475 38.08 14.06 10.76
C ASP A 475 37.38 12.73 10.41
N PHE A 476 36.26 12.41 11.07
CA PHE A 476 35.56 11.14 10.92
C PHE A 476 35.17 10.85 9.46
N PHE A 477 34.47 11.78 8.80
CA PHE A 477 33.97 11.57 7.44
C PHE A 477 35.08 11.62 6.38
N SER A 478 36.16 12.36 6.65
CA SER A 478 37.32 12.44 5.77
C SER A 478 38.25 11.21 5.87
N SER A 479 38.15 10.42 6.94
CA SER A 479 38.98 9.24 7.15
C SER A 479 38.25 7.96 6.79
N GLN A 480 38.65 7.33 5.69
CA GLN A 480 38.13 6.02 5.29
C GLN A 480 38.40 4.95 6.37
N GLU A 481 39.54 5.03 7.05
CA GLU A 481 39.90 4.12 8.15
C GLU A 481 38.96 4.26 9.35
N LEU A 482 38.60 5.49 9.74
CA LEU A 482 37.66 5.73 10.85
C LEU A 482 36.25 5.26 10.51
N LYS A 483 35.78 5.53 9.28
CA LYS A 483 34.48 5.02 8.80
C LYS A 483 34.46 3.49 8.78
N GLN A 484 35.50 2.86 8.26
CA GLN A 484 35.62 1.40 8.22
C GLN A 484 35.61 0.81 9.63
N LYS A 485 36.41 1.39 10.55
CA LYS A 485 36.46 0.98 11.96
C LYS A 485 35.08 1.07 12.62
N PHE A 486 34.36 2.18 12.41
CA PHE A 486 33.00 2.35 12.91
C PHE A 486 32.05 1.27 12.36
N ILE A 487 32.03 1.07 11.04
CA ILE A 487 31.14 0.10 10.39
C ILE A 487 31.44 -1.33 10.88
N ASP A 488 32.70 -1.70 11.02
CA ASP A 488 33.07 -3.02 11.52
C ASP A 488 32.63 -3.23 12.96
N GLU A 489 32.84 -2.24 13.83
CA GLU A 489 32.42 -2.29 15.22
C GLU A 489 30.89 -2.30 15.37
N TYR A 490 30.19 -1.50 14.58
CA TYR A 490 28.73 -1.48 14.51
C TYR A 490 28.18 -2.87 14.18
N PHE A 491 28.72 -3.56 13.18
CA PHE A 491 28.30 -4.92 12.84
C PHE A 491 28.59 -5.92 13.98
N GLN A 492 29.74 -5.81 14.64
CA GLN A 492 30.09 -6.69 15.76
C GLN A 492 29.14 -6.54 16.95
N ILE A 493 28.61 -5.35 17.18
CA ILE A 493 27.71 -5.08 18.31
C ILE A 493 26.25 -5.37 17.94
N VAL A 494 25.79 -4.86 16.80
CA VAL A 494 24.36 -4.80 16.46
C VAL A 494 23.87 -6.11 15.85
N LEU A 495 24.65 -6.72 14.96
CA LEU A 495 24.21 -7.92 14.26
C LEU A 495 23.90 -9.10 15.21
N PRO A 496 24.76 -9.46 16.19
CA PRO A 496 24.43 -10.54 17.13
C PRO A 496 23.19 -10.25 17.98
N LYS A 497 22.96 -8.98 18.35
CA LYS A 497 21.79 -8.59 19.14
C LYS A 497 20.49 -8.70 18.32
N ILE A 498 20.52 -8.26 17.06
CA ILE A 498 19.41 -8.43 16.11
C ILE A 498 19.12 -9.93 15.90
N LEU A 499 20.16 -10.73 15.68
CA LEU A 499 20.03 -12.17 15.45
C LEU A 499 19.58 -12.94 16.71
N GLY A 500 19.92 -12.46 17.90
CA GLY A 500 19.44 -12.99 19.17
C GLY A 500 17.99 -12.61 19.50
N ASN A 501 17.35 -11.73 18.72
CA ASN A 501 15.98 -11.31 18.92
C ASN A 501 15.00 -12.20 18.14
N ASP A 502 14.50 -13.22 18.82
CA ASP A 502 13.50 -14.17 18.33
C ASP A 502 12.25 -13.53 17.72
N SER A 503 11.79 -12.40 18.28
CA SER A 503 10.62 -11.67 17.78
C SER A 503 10.92 -11.00 16.44
N PHE A 504 12.12 -10.42 16.32
CA PHE A 504 12.58 -9.82 15.07
C PHE A 504 12.78 -10.87 13.98
N ILE A 505 13.48 -11.97 14.28
CA ILE A 505 13.73 -13.08 13.33
C ILE A 505 12.42 -13.68 12.81
N ARG A 506 11.39 -13.78 13.65
CA ARG A 506 10.05 -14.23 13.21
C ARG A 506 9.36 -13.26 12.24
N LYS A 507 9.64 -11.95 12.32
CA LYS A 507 8.97 -10.92 11.53
C LYS A 507 9.65 -10.64 10.19
N ILE A 508 10.97 -10.76 10.09
CA ILE A 508 11.67 -10.62 8.81
C ILE A 508 11.42 -11.82 7.90
N LYS A 509 11.41 -11.56 6.59
CA LYS A 509 11.12 -12.55 5.54
C LYS A 509 12.34 -12.96 4.74
N SER A 510 13.39 -12.14 4.69
CA SER A 510 14.61 -12.40 3.93
C SER A 510 15.82 -11.69 4.54
N SER A 511 17.01 -12.01 4.03
CA SER A 511 18.24 -11.30 4.39
C SER A 511 18.28 -9.84 3.92
N ASP A 512 17.48 -9.46 2.94
CA ASP A 512 17.31 -8.04 2.55
C ASP A 512 16.64 -7.23 3.66
N ASP A 513 15.78 -7.86 4.45
CA ASP A 513 15.15 -7.24 5.62
C ASP A 513 16.17 -7.02 6.73
N LEU A 514 17.10 -7.97 6.87
CA LEU A 514 18.22 -7.88 7.81
C LEU A 514 19.21 -6.79 7.37
N ALA A 515 19.59 -6.74 6.09
CA ALA A 515 20.42 -5.68 5.52
C ALA A 515 19.78 -4.30 5.75
N PHE A 516 18.49 -4.19 5.44
CA PHE A 516 17.73 -2.96 5.61
C PHE A 516 17.65 -2.52 7.09
N ALA A 517 17.46 -3.46 8.02
CA ALA A 517 17.45 -3.17 9.45
C ALA A 517 18.83 -2.66 9.93
N LEU A 518 19.93 -3.28 9.48
CA LEU A 518 21.30 -2.84 9.80
C LEU A 518 21.60 -1.45 9.24
N THR A 519 21.23 -1.18 7.99
CA THR A 519 21.43 0.14 7.37
C THR A 519 20.58 1.20 8.04
N SER A 520 19.30 0.92 8.29
CA SER A 520 18.40 1.86 8.95
C SER A 520 18.85 2.16 10.38
N GLY A 521 19.37 1.15 11.09
CA GLY A 521 19.87 1.29 12.46
C GLY A 521 20.96 2.33 12.65
N ILE A 522 21.72 2.64 11.59
CA ILE A 522 22.75 3.69 11.58
C ILE A 522 22.13 5.10 11.56
N ALA A 523 20.92 5.25 11.01
CA ALA A 523 20.29 6.53 10.73
C ALA A 523 19.09 6.86 11.64
N ILE A 524 18.34 5.86 12.12
CA ILE A 524 17.04 6.02 12.80
C ILE A 524 17.15 6.39 14.29
N ASN A 525 16.12 7.05 14.83
CA ASN A 525 15.97 7.38 16.26
C ASN A 525 14.99 6.39 16.96
N VAL A 526 14.91 6.40 18.31
CA VAL A 526 14.00 5.53 19.13
C VAL A 526 12.58 5.45 18.59
N ASP A 527 12.00 6.60 18.26
CA ASP A 527 10.59 6.72 17.93
C ASP A 527 10.27 6.34 16.47
N THR A 528 11.30 6.05 15.67
CA THR A 528 11.14 5.65 14.27
C THR A 528 10.59 4.23 14.21
N VAL A 529 9.47 4.04 13.49
CA VAL A 529 8.98 2.71 13.16
C VAL A 529 9.65 2.24 11.86
N VAL A 530 10.21 1.04 11.86
CA VAL A 530 10.86 0.36 10.74
C VAL A 530 10.37 -1.09 10.69
N LEU A 531 9.88 -1.55 9.54
CA LEU A 531 9.26 -2.86 9.37
C LEU A 531 8.03 -3.10 10.29
N GLY A 532 7.28 -2.04 10.62
CA GLY A 532 6.16 -2.12 11.56
C GLY A 532 6.60 -2.39 13.00
N MET A 533 7.85 -2.06 13.34
CA MET A 533 8.43 -2.17 14.69
C MET A 533 9.06 -0.84 15.08
N LYS A 534 8.83 -0.40 16.32
CA LYS A 534 9.59 0.73 16.87
C LYS A 534 11.09 0.40 16.87
N ALA A 535 11.95 1.41 16.71
CA ALA A 535 13.39 1.24 16.63
C ALA A 535 13.97 0.60 17.91
N ASP A 536 13.31 0.76 19.06
CA ASP A 536 13.65 0.09 20.32
C ASP A 536 13.50 -1.45 20.30
N ALA A 537 12.76 -2.00 19.32
CA ALA A 537 12.70 -3.44 19.06
C ALA A 537 13.80 -3.93 18.10
N LEU A 538 14.50 -3.01 17.44
CA LEU A 538 15.49 -3.25 16.38
C LEU A 538 16.91 -2.94 16.83
N LEU A 539 17.08 -1.90 17.63
CA LEU A 539 18.34 -1.39 18.13
C LEU A 539 18.42 -1.61 19.64
N PRO A 540 19.62 -1.83 20.20
CA PRO A 540 19.81 -1.95 21.63
C PRO A 540 19.40 -0.67 22.35
N SER A 541 18.82 -0.77 23.55
CA SER A 541 18.36 0.40 24.31
C SER A 541 19.47 1.41 24.63
N GLU A 542 20.73 0.99 24.56
CA GLU A 542 21.90 1.85 24.75
C GLU A 542 22.14 2.83 23.58
N PHE A 543 21.58 2.56 22.39
CA PHE A 543 21.79 3.35 21.16
C PHE A 543 20.94 4.63 21.13
N PHE A 544 20.43 5.01 22.30
CA PHE A 544 19.45 6.07 22.48
C PHE A 544 19.91 6.97 23.62
N GLU A 545 19.84 8.30 23.43
CA GLU A 545 20.15 9.23 24.51
C GLU A 545 19.20 9.00 25.69
N THR A 546 19.74 8.51 26.80
CA THR A 546 19.05 8.60 28.09
C THR A 546 19.00 10.08 28.45
N LYS A 547 17.80 10.65 28.60
CA LYS A 547 17.65 11.97 29.23
C LYS A 547 18.32 11.89 30.61
N VAL A 548 19.45 12.58 30.76
CA VAL A 548 20.24 12.65 31.99
C VAL A 548 19.52 13.55 33.02
N VAL A 549 19.28 12.97 34.19
CA VAL A 549 19.03 13.52 35.55
C VAL A 549 17.74 14.35 35.78
N PRO A 550 16.84 13.90 36.70
CA PRO A 550 15.81 14.76 37.28
C PRO A 550 16.46 15.76 38.24
N ASP A 551 16.33 17.04 37.93
CA ASP A 551 16.61 18.14 38.84
C ASP A 551 15.43 18.26 39.82
N GLU A 552 15.68 18.11 41.12
CA GLU A 552 14.67 18.02 42.20
C GLU A 552 13.82 19.28 42.40
N ASN A 553 14.02 20.34 41.61
CA ASN A 553 13.33 21.63 41.78
C ASN A 553 12.24 21.93 40.74
N LYS A 554 11.68 20.92 40.06
CA LYS A 554 10.58 21.10 39.08
C LYS A 554 9.20 20.65 39.55
N GLN A 555 8.96 20.50 40.86
CA GLN A 555 7.61 20.29 41.39
C GLN A 555 6.77 21.57 41.46
N GLU A 556 7.37 22.77 41.38
CA GLU A 556 6.62 24.04 41.47
C GLU A 556 6.43 24.79 40.14
N ALA A 557 7.08 24.35 39.05
CA ALA A 557 7.01 25.03 37.75
C ALA A 557 6.03 24.39 36.74
N LEU A 558 5.44 23.23 37.06
CA LEU A 558 4.55 22.48 36.17
C LEU A 558 3.09 22.94 36.18
N GLU A 559 2.70 23.92 36.99
CA GLU A 559 1.30 24.38 37.06
C GLU A 559 0.91 25.53 36.11
N LYS A 560 1.83 26.08 35.28
CA LYS A 560 1.50 27.34 34.55
C LYS A 560 1.83 27.45 33.07
N LYS A 561 2.25 26.39 32.36
CA LYS A 561 2.39 26.47 30.90
C LYS A 561 2.05 25.14 30.21
N ASP A 562 0.76 24.85 30.10
CA ASP A 562 0.20 23.98 29.07
C ASP A 562 -1.08 24.62 28.53
N ASN A 563 -0.91 25.70 27.77
CA ASN A 563 -1.87 26.18 26.80
C ASN A 563 -1.05 26.52 25.54
N GLU A 564 -1.26 25.74 24.49
CA GLU A 564 -0.71 25.82 23.11
C GLU A 564 0.25 24.69 22.74
N THR A 565 -0.32 23.53 22.39
CA THR A 565 -0.07 22.83 21.12
C THR A 565 -1.12 21.73 20.99
N GLY A 566 -1.77 21.64 19.83
CA GLY A 566 -2.88 20.73 19.57
C GLY A 566 -2.46 19.25 19.64
N LEU A 567 -2.63 18.66 20.81
CA LEU A 567 -2.53 17.23 21.06
C LEU A 567 -3.92 16.60 20.92
N VAL A 568 -3.99 15.47 20.23
CA VAL A 568 -5.12 14.54 20.28
C VAL A 568 -5.39 14.23 21.75
N GLU A 569 -6.57 14.61 22.26
CA GLU A 569 -6.97 14.32 23.65
C GLU A 569 -6.79 12.81 23.94
N HIS A 570 -5.81 12.48 24.75
CA HIS A 570 -5.78 11.19 25.42
C HIS A 570 -6.87 11.21 26.49
N LYS A 571 -8.10 10.87 26.11
CA LYS A 571 -9.16 10.59 27.10
C LYS A 571 -8.70 9.43 27.97
N GLU A 572 -8.46 9.70 29.25
CA GLU A 572 -8.14 8.69 30.25
C GLU A 572 -9.35 7.76 30.46
N LEU A 573 -9.08 6.45 30.56
CA LEU A 573 -10.10 5.46 30.87
C LEU A 573 -10.42 5.53 32.37
N LYS A 574 -11.50 6.24 32.73
CA LYS A 574 -11.90 6.44 34.13
C LYS A 574 -12.09 5.12 34.87
N GLY A 575 -11.41 4.98 36.01
CA GLY A 575 -11.53 3.82 36.90
C GLY A 575 -10.91 2.52 36.39
N TYR A 576 -10.11 2.56 35.32
CA TYR A 576 -9.43 1.39 34.76
C TYR A 576 -7.97 1.32 35.21
N ASP A 577 -7.52 0.17 35.72
CA ASP A 577 -6.17 -0.03 36.27
C ASP A 577 -5.19 -0.66 35.26
N GLY A 578 -5.57 -0.76 33.99
CA GLY A 578 -4.76 -1.39 32.95
C GLY A 578 -4.93 -2.91 32.83
N LYS A 579 -5.85 -3.52 33.60
CA LYS A 579 -6.10 -4.97 33.55
C LYS A 579 -7.53 -5.28 33.14
N LEU A 580 -7.69 -6.16 32.15
CA LEU A 580 -9.00 -6.71 31.79
C LEU A 580 -9.36 -7.93 32.64
N MET A 581 -10.57 -7.92 33.18
CA MET A 581 -11.15 -9.08 33.86
C MET A 581 -11.35 -10.23 32.87
N ARG A 582 -11.05 -11.47 33.30
CA ARG A 582 -11.34 -12.71 32.56
C ARG A 582 -10.74 -12.76 31.15
N LEU A 583 -9.65 -12.03 30.90
CA LEU A 583 -9.00 -11.98 29.59
C LEU A 583 -8.58 -13.37 29.09
N ASP A 584 -8.10 -14.21 30.00
CA ASP A 584 -7.70 -15.59 29.75
C ASP A 584 -8.87 -16.57 29.55
N GLU A 585 -10.11 -16.16 29.83
CA GLU A 585 -11.32 -16.96 29.63
C GLU A 585 -11.99 -16.75 28.26
N VAL A 586 -11.45 -15.87 27.41
CA VAL A 586 -12.01 -15.59 26.08
C VAL A 586 -11.86 -16.82 25.16
N LYS A 587 -12.99 -17.44 24.81
CA LYS A 587 -13.00 -18.69 24.05
C LYS A 587 -12.73 -18.45 22.56
N GLY A 588 -11.96 -19.34 21.94
CA GLY A 588 -11.61 -19.23 20.53
C GLY A 588 -10.57 -18.15 20.22
N LEU A 589 -9.88 -17.63 21.25
CA LEU A 589 -8.76 -16.70 21.11
C LEU A 589 -7.43 -17.40 21.46
N ALA A 590 -6.43 -17.29 20.59
CA ALA A 590 -5.11 -17.83 20.88
C ALA A 590 -4.40 -16.97 21.94
N LYS A 591 -3.57 -17.58 22.81
CA LYS A 591 -2.84 -16.85 23.87
C LYS A 591 -2.00 -15.69 23.33
N ILE A 592 -1.44 -15.83 22.13
CA ILE A 592 -0.64 -14.79 21.48
C ILE A 592 -1.46 -13.55 21.08
N ASP A 593 -2.78 -13.70 20.94
CA ASP A 593 -3.69 -12.62 20.55
C ASP A 593 -4.34 -11.91 21.76
N LEU A 594 -4.11 -12.39 22.99
CA LEU A 594 -4.63 -11.77 24.21
C LEU A 594 -4.25 -10.27 24.34
N PRO A 595 -3.00 -9.84 24.06
CA PRO A 595 -2.66 -8.42 24.11
C PRO A 595 -3.41 -7.60 23.05
N SER A 596 -3.66 -8.19 21.87
CA SER A 596 -4.39 -7.51 20.80
C SER A 596 -5.88 -7.38 21.11
N PHE A 597 -6.47 -8.42 21.71
CA PHE A 597 -7.84 -8.39 22.20
C PHE A 597 -7.98 -7.35 23.31
N GLN A 598 -7.08 -7.35 24.28
CA GLN A 598 -7.07 -6.35 25.36
C GLN A 598 -7.01 -4.94 24.80
N LYS A 599 -6.02 -4.67 23.94
CA LYS A 599 -5.83 -3.35 23.35
C LYS A 599 -7.08 -2.89 22.59
N LYS A 600 -7.72 -3.78 21.85
CA LYS A 600 -8.92 -3.46 21.08
C LYS A 600 -10.14 -3.16 21.97
N VAL A 601 -10.32 -3.90 23.07
CA VAL A 601 -11.36 -3.60 24.07
C VAL A 601 -11.09 -2.24 24.72
N GLU A 602 -9.84 -1.94 25.07
CA GLU A 602 -9.44 -0.64 25.62
C GLU A 602 -9.70 0.50 24.64
N ASP A 603 -9.37 0.33 23.35
CA ASP A 603 -9.58 1.35 22.32
C ASP A 603 -11.08 1.61 22.08
N ILE A 604 -11.89 0.54 22.01
CA ILE A 604 -13.36 0.68 21.93
C ILE A 604 -13.89 1.42 23.15
N SER A 605 -13.40 1.07 24.33
CA SER A 605 -13.87 1.66 25.58
C SER A 605 -13.46 3.12 25.72
N LYS A 606 -12.31 3.49 25.15
CA LYS A 606 -11.86 4.88 25.07
C LYS A 606 -12.77 5.70 24.14
N ASP A 607 -13.14 5.15 22.99
CA ASP A 607 -14.06 5.79 22.05
C ASP A 607 -15.47 5.96 22.63
N LEU A 608 -15.89 5.01 23.47
CA LEU A 608 -17.19 5.02 24.16
C LEU A 608 -17.18 5.76 25.50
N GLU A 609 -16.01 6.19 25.98
CA GLU A 609 -15.79 6.81 27.30
C GLU A 609 -16.26 5.95 28.49
N ILE A 610 -16.05 4.63 28.39
CA ILE A 610 -16.42 3.66 29.43
C ILE A 610 -15.20 2.97 30.03
N ASN A 611 -15.38 2.35 31.19
CA ASN A 611 -14.41 1.41 31.70
C ASN A 611 -14.39 0.12 30.82
N PRO A 612 -13.21 -0.35 30.37
CA PRO A 612 -13.10 -1.58 29.57
C PRO A 612 -13.70 -2.83 30.22
N ASN A 613 -13.66 -2.91 31.55
CA ASN A 613 -14.22 -4.04 32.29
C ASN A 613 -15.76 -4.06 32.28
N TRP A 614 -16.42 -2.93 31.98
CA TRP A 614 -17.86 -2.92 31.73
C TRP A 614 -18.21 -3.69 30.44
N LEU A 615 -17.44 -3.46 29.37
CA LEU A 615 -17.62 -4.15 28.10
C LEU A 615 -17.32 -5.65 28.23
N MET A 616 -16.25 -6.01 28.97
CA MET A 616 -15.95 -7.41 29.30
C MET A 616 -17.09 -8.08 30.08
N THR A 617 -17.71 -7.35 31.01
CA THR A 617 -18.85 -7.87 31.80
C THR A 617 -20.05 -8.16 30.90
N VAL A 618 -20.40 -7.26 29.98
CA VAL A 618 -21.50 -7.49 29.04
C VAL A 618 -21.22 -8.70 28.15
N MET A 619 -20.03 -8.79 27.55
CA MET A 619 -19.67 -9.95 26.71
C MET A 619 -19.70 -11.27 27.49
N PHE A 620 -19.24 -11.26 28.75
CA PHE A 620 -19.31 -12.43 29.61
C PHE A 620 -20.76 -12.83 29.92
N LYS A 621 -21.65 -11.87 30.17
CA LYS A 621 -23.05 -12.18 30.48
C LYS A 621 -23.86 -12.64 29.26
N GLU A 622 -23.57 -12.10 28.09
CA GLU A 622 -24.27 -12.44 26.86
C GLU A 622 -23.82 -13.78 26.27
N SER A 623 -22.52 -14.07 26.28
CA SER A 623 -21.99 -15.27 25.62
C SER A 623 -21.05 -16.12 26.45
N GLY A 624 -20.66 -15.69 27.65
CA GLY A 624 -19.56 -16.30 28.39
C GLY A 624 -18.23 -16.09 27.68
N LEU A 625 -18.03 -14.92 27.05
CA LEU A 625 -16.85 -14.57 26.25
C LEU A 625 -16.60 -15.54 25.08
N ASP A 626 -17.68 -16.06 24.50
CA ASP A 626 -17.65 -17.00 23.39
C ASP A 626 -18.18 -16.34 22.10
N SER A 627 -17.31 -16.17 21.10
CA SER A 627 -17.71 -15.60 19.80
C SER A 627 -18.59 -16.55 18.98
N THR A 628 -18.65 -17.83 19.34
CA THR A 628 -19.45 -18.84 18.63
C THR A 628 -20.80 -19.10 19.29
N ALA A 629 -21.09 -18.47 20.43
CA ALA A 629 -22.34 -18.66 21.15
C ALA A 629 -23.55 -18.24 20.31
N SER A 630 -24.61 -19.05 20.33
CA SER A 630 -25.86 -18.72 19.67
C SER A 630 -27.07 -19.39 20.35
N ASN A 631 -28.23 -18.75 20.26
CA ASN A 631 -29.47 -19.23 20.88
C ASN A 631 -30.62 -19.48 19.88
N LYS A 632 -31.72 -20.06 20.38
CA LYS A 632 -32.91 -20.39 19.58
C LYS A 632 -33.63 -19.15 19.01
N SER A 633 -33.44 -17.98 19.63
CA SER A 633 -33.98 -16.70 19.16
C SER A 633 -33.17 -16.12 17.99
N GLY A 634 -32.06 -16.76 17.60
CA GLY A 634 -31.20 -16.35 16.50
C GLY A 634 -30.11 -15.36 16.89
N ALA A 635 -29.98 -15.03 18.18
CA ALA A 635 -28.89 -14.19 18.67
C ALA A 635 -27.54 -14.93 18.56
N ALA A 636 -26.46 -14.20 18.28
CA ALA A 636 -25.16 -14.79 17.96
C ALA A 636 -23.97 -13.91 18.37
N GLY A 637 -22.85 -14.52 18.77
CA GLY A 637 -21.59 -13.82 19.03
C GLY A 637 -21.42 -13.22 20.43
N LEU A 638 -20.34 -12.44 20.60
CA LEU A 638 -19.85 -11.91 21.88
C LEU A 638 -20.90 -11.13 22.69
N ILE A 639 -21.76 -10.37 22.01
CA ILE A 639 -22.85 -9.61 22.65
C ILE A 639 -24.24 -10.10 22.21
N GLN A 640 -24.34 -11.33 21.71
CA GLN A 640 -25.58 -11.94 21.21
C GLN A 640 -26.35 -11.03 20.22
N PHE A 641 -25.69 -10.64 19.13
CA PHE A 641 -26.27 -9.83 18.07
C PHE A 641 -27.56 -10.45 17.52
N MET A 642 -28.64 -9.68 17.54
CA MET A 642 -29.93 -10.10 16.98
C MET A 642 -29.91 -10.12 15.44
N PRO A 643 -30.69 -11.00 14.78
CA PRO A 643 -30.71 -11.10 13.30
C PRO A 643 -30.95 -9.77 12.57
N LYS A 644 -31.84 -8.92 13.09
CA LYS A 644 -32.12 -7.58 12.54
C LYS A 644 -30.91 -6.65 12.62
N THR A 645 -30.13 -6.74 13.70
CA THR A 645 -28.88 -6.00 13.89
C THR A 645 -27.85 -6.43 12.85
N LEU A 646 -27.67 -7.75 12.67
CA LEU A 646 -26.74 -8.31 11.67
C LEU A 646 -27.12 -7.89 10.25
N GLN A 647 -28.42 -7.93 9.92
CA GLN A 647 -28.94 -7.44 8.64
C GLN A 647 -28.59 -5.97 8.42
N SER A 648 -28.78 -5.10 9.44
CA SER A 648 -28.42 -3.68 9.35
C SER A 648 -26.91 -3.45 9.15
N MET A 649 -26.09 -4.38 9.63
CA MET A 649 -24.64 -4.34 9.48
C MET A 649 -24.14 -4.98 8.19
N LYS A 650 -25.05 -5.54 7.37
CA LYS A 650 -24.76 -6.26 6.11
C LYS A 650 -23.86 -7.48 6.32
N ILE A 651 -24.06 -8.20 7.42
CA ILE A 651 -23.41 -9.49 7.69
C ILE A 651 -24.44 -10.56 8.01
N THR A 652 -24.13 -11.80 7.66
CA THR A 652 -24.96 -12.96 7.98
C THR A 652 -24.58 -13.53 9.35
N ARG A 653 -25.53 -14.21 9.98
CA ARG A 653 -25.29 -14.96 11.24
C ARG A 653 -24.17 -15.99 11.10
N LYS A 654 -24.09 -16.66 9.94
CA LYS A 654 -23.05 -17.66 9.67
C LYS A 654 -21.67 -17.02 9.60
N GLU A 655 -21.55 -15.88 8.91
CA GLU A 655 -20.29 -15.13 8.84
C GLU A 655 -19.85 -14.66 10.21
N LEU A 656 -20.76 -14.10 11.02
CA LEU A 656 -20.44 -13.66 12.38
C LEU A 656 -19.91 -14.81 13.25
N LEU A 657 -20.59 -15.96 13.27
CA LEU A 657 -20.20 -17.11 14.10
C LEU A 657 -18.89 -17.77 13.66
N ALA A 658 -18.46 -17.52 12.41
CA ALA A 658 -17.16 -17.97 11.91
C ALA A 658 -16.00 -17.04 12.31
N MET A 659 -16.30 -15.85 12.84
CA MET A 659 -15.27 -14.87 13.24
C MET A 659 -14.64 -15.21 14.58
N SER A 660 -13.34 -14.90 14.70
CA SER A 660 -12.65 -14.93 15.99
C SER A 660 -13.22 -13.87 16.95
N PRO A 661 -13.02 -14.01 18.27
CA PRO A 661 -13.41 -12.98 19.24
C PRO A 661 -12.84 -11.60 18.88
N LEU A 662 -11.58 -11.55 18.45
CA LEU A 662 -10.91 -10.31 18.05
C LEU A 662 -11.57 -9.64 16.83
N MET A 663 -12.06 -10.42 15.86
CA MET A 663 -12.79 -9.91 14.70
C MET A 663 -14.18 -9.41 15.08
N GLN A 664 -14.90 -10.13 15.95
CA GLN A 664 -16.22 -9.69 16.40
C GLN A 664 -16.19 -8.35 17.14
N LEU A 665 -15.07 -7.98 17.77
CA LEU A 665 -14.92 -6.68 18.41
C LEU A 665 -15.13 -5.48 17.46
N ASP A 666 -14.90 -5.62 16.14
CA ASP A 666 -15.24 -4.54 15.19
C ASP A 666 -16.75 -4.32 15.07
N TYR A 667 -17.53 -5.40 15.16
CA TYR A 667 -18.98 -5.34 15.17
C TYR A 667 -19.52 -4.91 16.52
N VAL A 668 -18.85 -5.27 17.62
CA VAL A 668 -19.16 -4.77 18.97
C VAL A 668 -18.97 -3.25 19.00
N LYS A 669 -17.86 -2.76 18.46
CA LYS A 669 -17.62 -1.32 18.29
C LYS A 669 -18.74 -0.66 17.50
N LYS A 670 -19.02 -1.15 16.29
CA LYS A 670 -20.06 -0.62 15.40
C LYS A 670 -21.46 -0.64 16.04
N PHE A 671 -21.75 -1.64 16.88
CA PHE A 671 -23.00 -1.72 17.62
C PHE A 671 -23.14 -0.57 18.62
N TYR A 672 -22.16 -0.42 19.50
CA TYR A 672 -22.22 0.57 20.57
C TYR A 672 -21.99 2.00 20.10
N GLU A 673 -21.23 2.24 19.03
CA GLU A 673 -21.01 3.60 18.50
C GLU A 673 -22.27 4.27 17.94
N LYS A 674 -23.32 3.50 17.65
CA LYS A 674 -24.59 4.02 17.16
C LYS A 674 -25.25 4.98 18.17
N ASN A 675 -25.01 4.75 19.46
CA ASN A 675 -25.54 5.56 20.56
C ASN A 675 -24.39 5.97 21.49
N LYS A 676 -24.44 7.17 22.10
CA LYS A 676 -23.38 7.66 23.01
C LYS A 676 -23.91 7.84 24.43
N GLY A 677 -23.03 8.15 25.38
CA GLY A 677 -23.39 8.49 26.76
C GLY A 677 -23.73 7.28 27.62
N TYR A 678 -22.81 6.33 27.73
CA TYR A 678 -22.92 5.20 28.65
C TYR A 678 -22.30 5.60 29.99
N ASN A 679 -23.11 6.06 30.94
CA ASN A 679 -22.62 6.61 32.20
C ASN A 679 -22.46 5.53 33.29
N SER A 680 -22.89 4.31 33.01
CA SER A 680 -22.86 3.18 33.93
C SER A 680 -22.82 1.85 33.18
N LEU A 681 -22.41 0.78 33.85
CA LEU A 681 -22.55 -0.60 33.33
C LEU A 681 -24.00 -0.90 32.95
N LYS A 682 -24.97 -0.38 33.71
CA LYS A 682 -26.40 -0.51 33.40
C LYS A 682 -26.74 0.05 32.03
N ASP A 683 -26.30 1.27 31.71
CA ASP A 683 -26.61 1.92 30.44
C ASP A 683 -26.04 1.13 29.26
N LEU A 684 -24.80 0.65 29.40
CA LEU A 684 -24.14 -0.19 28.41
C LEU A 684 -24.92 -1.50 28.23
N TYR A 685 -25.33 -2.14 29.33
CA TYR A 685 -25.99 -3.43 29.25
C TYR A 685 -27.45 -3.31 28.71
N LEU A 686 -28.17 -2.26 29.07
CA LEU A 686 -29.51 -1.99 28.50
C LEU A 686 -29.49 -1.86 26.98
N GLU A 687 -28.41 -1.31 26.40
CA GLU A 687 -28.28 -1.18 24.96
C GLU A 687 -28.21 -2.54 24.25
N ALA A 688 -27.53 -3.52 24.83
CA ALA A 688 -27.48 -4.89 24.29
C ALA A 688 -28.75 -5.68 24.59
N PHE A 689 -29.32 -5.52 25.78
CA PHE A 689 -30.45 -6.33 26.25
C PHE A 689 -31.83 -5.81 25.77
N PHE A 690 -32.13 -4.54 26.04
CA PHE A 690 -33.44 -3.94 25.73
C PHE A 690 -33.31 -2.42 25.48
N PRO A 691 -32.75 -2.00 24.32
CA PRO A 691 -32.37 -0.60 24.08
C PRO A 691 -33.52 0.41 24.23
N ALA A 692 -34.77 0.00 24.00
CA ALA A 692 -35.95 0.85 24.18
C ALA A 692 -36.16 1.33 25.63
N ALA A 693 -35.67 0.59 26.63
CA ALA A 693 -35.77 0.95 28.05
C ALA A 693 -34.74 2.00 28.48
N ARG A 694 -33.70 2.26 27.69
CA ARG A 694 -32.58 3.14 28.08
C ARG A 694 -33.02 4.56 28.42
N LYS A 695 -34.00 5.11 27.70
CA LYS A 695 -34.57 6.45 27.98
C LYS A 695 -35.35 6.54 29.30
N TYR A 696 -35.61 5.41 29.96
CA TYR A 696 -36.30 5.32 31.24
C TYR A 696 -35.38 4.76 32.34
N SER A 697 -34.05 4.79 32.15
CA SER A 697 -33.07 4.22 33.09
C SER A 697 -33.12 4.80 34.51
N ASN A 698 -33.72 5.99 34.68
CA ASN A 698 -33.92 6.67 35.95
C ASN A 698 -35.30 6.41 36.60
N ASN A 699 -36.20 5.67 35.93
CA ASN A 699 -37.51 5.34 36.47
C ASN A 699 -37.52 3.88 36.97
N PRO A 700 -37.38 3.63 38.28
CA PRO A 700 -37.32 2.27 38.82
C PRO A 700 -38.59 1.44 38.54
N ASP A 701 -39.74 2.09 38.39
CA ASP A 701 -41.03 1.44 38.17
C ASP A 701 -41.35 1.20 36.68
N TYR A 702 -40.46 1.60 35.76
CA TYR A 702 -40.65 1.38 34.33
C TYR A 702 -40.72 -0.12 34.02
N VAL A 703 -41.81 -0.55 33.38
CA VAL A 703 -42.03 -1.94 32.98
C VAL A 703 -41.50 -2.16 31.56
N PHE A 704 -40.73 -3.23 31.37
CA PHE A 704 -40.16 -3.57 30.08
C PHE A 704 -41.24 -4.16 29.20
N GLU A 705 -41.69 -3.39 28.21
CA GLU A 705 -42.62 -3.80 27.17
C GLU A 705 -42.37 -3.04 25.87
N SER A 706 -42.74 -3.65 24.75
CA SER A 706 -42.69 -3.03 23.42
C SER A 706 -43.92 -3.48 22.63
N PRO A 707 -45.08 -2.80 22.81
CA PRO A 707 -46.30 -3.13 22.09
C PRO A 707 -46.12 -3.08 20.56
N SER A 708 -45.33 -2.12 20.06
CA SER A 708 -45.01 -1.99 18.64
C SER A 708 -44.24 -3.17 18.04
N GLU A 709 -43.55 -3.96 18.88
CA GLU A 709 -42.85 -5.17 18.47
C GLU A 709 -43.57 -6.45 18.95
N GLY A 710 -44.79 -6.33 19.47
CA GLY A 710 -45.59 -7.47 19.96
C GLY A 710 -45.05 -8.13 21.24
N LEU A 711 -44.18 -7.43 21.97
CA LEU A 711 -43.53 -7.90 23.20
C LEU A 711 -44.25 -7.32 24.42
N SER A 712 -45.17 -8.10 25.00
CA SER A 712 -45.81 -7.80 26.28
C SER A 712 -44.85 -8.04 27.46
N ALA A 713 -45.06 -7.34 28.58
CA ALA A 713 -44.27 -7.51 29.80
C ALA A 713 -44.15 -8.98 30.26
N GLU A 714 -45.23 -9.77 30.15
CA GLU A 714 -45.23 -11.19 30.54
C GLU A 714 -44.32 -12.06 29.66
N LYS A 715 -44.29 -11.80 28.35
CA LYS A 715 -43.41 -12.52 27.41
C LYS A 715 -41.95 -12.23 27.73
N ILE A 716 -41.63 -10.98 28.02
CA ILE A 716 -40.27 -10.55 28.36
C ILE A 716 -39.83 -11.17 29.70
N ALA A 717 -40.68 -11.14 30.73
CA ALA A 717 -40.39 -11.75 32.02
C ALA A 717 -40.18 -13.27 31.91
N LYS A 718 -41.05 -13.96 31.16
CA LYS A 718 -40.95 -15.41 30.94
C LYS A 718 -39.70 -15.82 30.16
N ALA A 719 -39.25 -14.99 29.22
CA ALA A 719 -38.04 -15.24 28.45
C ALA A 719 -36.75 -14.96 29.25
N ASN A 720 -36.83 -14.16 30.32
CA ASN A 720 -35.67 -13.70 31.09
C ASN A 720 -35.80 -13.99 32.59
N PRO A 721 -35.92 -15.28 33.00
CA PRO A 721 -36.10 -15.67 34.39
C PRO A 721 -34.88 -15.34 35.29
N GLY A 722 -33.73 -15.02 34.69
CA GLY A 722 -32.55 -14.55 35.43
C GLY A 722 -32.68 -13.12 35.95
N ILE A 723 -33.57 -12.32 35.36
CA ILE A 723 -33.84 -10.92 35.71
C ILE A 723 -35.18 -10.81 36.43
N ALA A 724 -36.22 -11.50 35.93
CA ALA A 724 -37.54 -11.49 36.53
C ALA A 724 -37.53 -12.14 37.94
N PRO A 725 -38.07 -11.47 38.96
CA PRO A 725 -38.31 -12.12 40.25
C PRO A 725 -39.15 -13.39 40.10
N LYS A 726 -38.94 -14.37 40.97
CA LYS A 726 -39.63 -15.67 40.88
C LYS A 726 -41.15 -15.48 40.92
N GLY A 727 -41.83 -15.89 39.84
CA GLY A 727 -43.28 -15.77 39.69
C GLY A 727 -43.77 -14.40 39.18
N ALA A 728 -42.87 -13.47 38.85
CA ALA A 728 -43.24 -12.17 38.30
C ALA A 728 -43.71 -12.29 36.84
N THR A 729 -44.75 -11.52 36.50
CA THR A 729 -45.29 -11.39 35.14
C THR A 729 -44.72 -10.18 34.40
N ARG A 730 -43.73 -9.50 34.96
CA ARG A 730 -43.06 -8.32 34.38
C ARG A 730 -41.66 -8.16 34.92
N ILE A 731 -40.82 -7.45 34.17
CA ILE A 731 -39.50 -6.95 34.60
C ILE A 731 -39.60 -5.43 34.70
N THR A 732 -39.24 -4.89 35.86
CA THR A 732 -39.09 -3.44 36.05
C THR A 732 -37.63 -3.00 35.91
N MET A 733 -37.40 -1.70 35.75
CA MET A 733 -36.04 -1.15 35.79
C MET A 733 -35.35 -1.45 37.12
N LYS A 734 -36.09 -1.43 38.25
CA LYS A 734 -35.57 -1.83 39.56
C LYS A 734 -35.11 -3.29 39.59
N ASP A 735 -35.84 -4.19 38.94
CA ASP A 735 -35.42 -5.59 38.84
C ASP A 735 -34.13 -5.72 38.02
N PHE A 736 -33.99 -4.91 36.96
CA PHE A 736 -32.77 -4.84 36.15
C PHE A 736 -31.59 -4.24 36.94
N ASP A 737 -31.81 -3.19 37.73
CA ASP A 737 -30.80 -2.60 38.63
C ASP A 737 -30.27 -3.67 39.60
N ASN A 738 -31.17 -4.41 40.25
CA ASN A 738 -30.83 -5.50 41.16
C ASN A 738 -30.06 -6.62 40.44
N TYR A 739 -30.41 -6.90 39.19
CA TYR A 739 -29.72 -7.89 38.38
C TYR A 739 -28.28 -7.45 38.04
N VAL A 740 -28.08 -6.20 37.62
CA VAL A 740 -26.75 -5.64 37.32
C VAL A 740 -25.89 -5.62 38.60
N ALA A 741 -26.43 -5.18 39.74
CA ALA A 741 -25.73 -5.21 41.01
C ALA A 741 -25.27 -6.62 41.39
N LYS A 742 -26.14 -7.63 41.19
CA LYS A 742 -25.82 -9.04 41.43
C LYS A 742 -24.75 -9.59 40.47
N ILE A 743 -24.66 -9.06 39.25
CA ILE A 743 -23.57 -9.42 38.32
C ILE A 743 -22.23 -8.90 38.86
N VAL A 744 -22.19 -7.65 39.33
CA VAL A 744 -20.95 -7.10 39.90
C VAL A 744 -20.53 -7.90 41.14
N ASP A 745 -21.46 -8.20 42.05
CA ASP A 745 -21.19 -8.97 43.26
C ASP A 745 -20.70 -10.40 42.97
N LYS A 746 -21.30 -11.10 41.99
CA LYS A 746 -21.07 -12.56 41.80
C LYS A 746 -20.16 -12.92 40.63
N ASN A 747 -20.02 -12.07 39.63
CA ASN A 747 -19.34 -12.39 38.38
C ASN A 747 -18.08 -11.56 38.12
N VAL A 748 -17.96 -10.37 38.70
CA VAL A 748 -16.74 -9.57 38.67
C VAL A 748 -15.78 -10.08 39.75
N PRO A 749 -14.53 -10.47 39.41
CA PRO A 749 -13.58 -10.91 40.43
C PRO A 749 -13.25 -9.79 41.42
N GLU A 750 -12.99 -10.14 42.68
CA GLU A 750 -12.80 -9.20 43.81
C GLU A 750 -11.82 -8.05 43.50
N GLY A 751 -10.70 -8.35 42.84
CA GLY A 751 -9.69 -7.35 42.44
C GLY A 751 -10.14 -6.32 41.38
N PHE A 752 -11.30 -6.50 40.76
CA PHE A 752 -11.87 -5.58 39.77
C PHE A 752 -13.10 -4.83 40.28
N GLN A 753 -13.67 -5.20 41.44
CA GLN A 753 -14.96 -4.64 41.90
C GLN A 753 -14.92 -3.12 42.09
N SER A 754 -13.79 -2.56 42.51
CA SER A 754 -13.59 -1.11 42.66
C SER A 754 -13.71 -0.32 41.34
N GLN A 755 -13.66 -1.00 40.19
CA GLN A 755 -13.77 -0.39 38.86
C GLN A 755 -15.22 -0.25 38.36
N PHE A 756 -16.20 -0.63 39.19
CA PHE A 756 -17.64 -0.64 38.86
C PHE A 756 -18.46 0.28 39.79
N VAL A 757 -17.79 1.17 40.53
CA VAL A 757 -18.39 2.14 41.47
C VAL A 757 -18.94 3.35 40.74
#